data_AF-A0A955ANG4-F1
#
_entry.id   AF-A0A955ANG4-F1
#
_cell.length_a   1.000
_cell.length_b   1.000
_cell.length_c   1.000
_cell.angle_alpha   90.00
_cell.angle_beta   90.00
_cell.angle_gamma   90.00
#
_symmetry.space_group_name_H-M   'P 1'
#
loop_
_entity.id
_entity.type
_entity.pdbx_description
1 polymer ?
#
loop_
_entity_poly.entity_id
_entity_poly.type
_entity_poly.pdbx_seq_one_letter_code
_entity_poly.pdbx_strand_id
1 'polypeptide(L)'
;MNTTRQYGTKLMTRFALSHAICMLGALGGPFVLTTTLLAADVNSAGHAELAFDFDSPSPLETHLSGAETAQVFGDVRIVDFDSEKDADVGQNRALEIDKPGSYVRIGDPGDASPLDFDVGDKITISAAVQLSAIKDGANLYLIGKGRTYETGPKENHNYALRLTGASGNRAKISFLFSTTNPQGNKLQYHRWTSKQSFAANEKWHDLTVSYIYGVADSLQGEIDGQIVDGDWDMAGATGLPPTIDNDSVWIGSARAGDPANSFTGRLDNISIQRLKLSQEELADLRRVKPPLWPSNVDPGSVTVSLFESLPGYTSFSKSAPEEAFRFTIPSMALHRLPLKYLDGGIRDHWQGPLLVRLYSEVSLPTGKLELLIRAPGLSRLWIGDAEVLSTKAKRMNPDAHQPFIVYDVDVPWLRPPHVGDHESRVQFNSPGGSQRVVFELIAGSKDHRCEVGESLVAFRFENQQFAILSPSKISPWPLLVDAEFESMRKTLDAQLDHLDRQLLLETSQLEDRFWESRHELARNLISSLPELAVVEKLPSSDGASAVIDHLLWSEAVENCDARQRQVLDNMTSSELNNELFYRRASLDSRGVPPSLEELKTLQTTASSKEVQRAKAIDLFLEDDRWADHWTSYWQDKLAENPNILKPSLNNTGPFRYWIHDSLLINKPMDRFVTELIRMQGSRYAGGPAGFEMATENDVPAAEKAHVIASAFMATNMKCARCHDAPYHPWTQRDLFSLGAMLSQSPIKVPATSSVPKEFFERKGNDSAIEVTLFPDEIVEPGWPSLPFQDADCGPTTLNGQYLEDDRIAGSSREQLAAMLTRAENQRFAKVIVNRVWTRMFGWGLVNSTDDWYEADFDHPQLLSFLAKEFVLSGYDLKQLVRIIMNSQSYQRQAIDETSVDRALAHIAPWQRRMSAEQIVDSLHQVVGVPLQTEPLTFDPESTQQMKNFLNLGAATRAWELTSLANERDRPSLSLPRAAAVCECLEAFGWNAARPAPIAHREAEANMVGPGVLANGSMTGWITRMTEESSLTKLALEASDVGDFVDELFLMLLNRSPTQGEQAVFVETLAPGFDARVETPRDTEVQPPVHRGFVTWSNHFDVQANTLMREIEHEVAAGPVPTQRISANWRERAEDAAWAILNAPEFILIP
;
A
#
# COMPACT_ATOMS: atom_id res chain seq x y z
N MET A 1 -27.12 9.90 -26.75
CA MET A 1 -27.92 8.97 -27.58
C MET A 1 -27.40 7.56 -27.33
N ASN A 2 -28.29 6.72 -26.79
CA ASN A 2 -28.29 5.25 -26.67
C ASN A 2 -26.99 4.48 -26.42
N THR A 3 -26.76 4.14 -25.14
CA THR A 3 -26.74 2.74 -24.67
C THR A 3 -26.99 2.72 -23.16
N THR A 4 -27.93 1.88 -22.77
CA THR A 4 -28.73 1.99 -21.53
C THR A 4 -28.18 1.06 -20.46
N ARG A 5 -27.96 1.59 -19.25
CA ARG A 5 -27.78 0.84 -18.00
C ARG A 5 -29.00 -0.04 -17.73
N GLN A 6 -28.77 -1.30 -17.36
CA GLN A 6 -29.70 -2.11 -16.57
C GLN A 6 -28.92 -2.82 -15.46
N TYR A 7 -28.89 -2.18 -14.29
CA TYR A 7 -28.67 -2.84 -13.01
C TYR A 7 -30.04 -2.97 -12.34
N GLY A 8 -30.42 -4.19 -11.95
CA GLY A 8 -31.66 -4.42 -11.20
C GLY A 8 -32.08 -5.89 -11.12
N THR A 9 -32.02 -6.43 -9.91
CA THR A 9 -32.79 -7.57 -9.38
C THR A 9 -32.58 -8.98 -9.95
N LYS A 10 -31.80 -9.81 -9.25
CA LYS A 10 -32.08 -11.24 -9.02
C LYS A 10 -31.55 -11.72 -7.66
N LEU A 11 -32.28 -11.38 -6.60
CA LEU A 11 -32.36 -12.16 -5.37
C LEU A 11 -33.57 -13.12 -5.51
N MET A 12 -33.49 -14.32 -4.94
CA MET A 12 -34.49 -15.42 -4.96
C MET A 12 -34.52 -16.36 -6.18
N THR A 13 -33.59 -17.32 -6.24
CA THR A 13 -33.92 -18.77 -6.39
C THR A 13 -32.70 -19.63 -6.03
N ARG A 14 -32.36 -19.72 -4.74
CA ARG A 14 -31.47 -20.74 -4.17
C ARG A 14 -32.02 -21.19 -2.83
N PHE A 15 -33.18 -21.85 -2.86
CA PHE A 15 -33.77 -22.55 -1.73
C PHE A 15 -34.69 -23.66 -2.25
N ALA A 16 -34.10 -24.73 -2.79
CA ALA A 16 -34.72 -26.05 -2.94
C ALA A 16 -33.72 -26.98 -3.65
N LEU A 17 -32.69 -27.47 -2.95
CA LEU A 17 -32.11 -28.81 -3.20
C LEU A 17 -31.09 -29.27 -2.12
N SER A 18 -31.12 -28.71 -0.91
CA SER A 18 -30.34 -29.23 0.22
C SER A 18 -31.27 -29.75 1.30
N HIS A 19 -32.03 -30.81 1.02
CA HIS A 19 -32.80 -31.59 2.02
C HIS A 19 -33.19 -32.96 1.43
N ALA A 20 -32.21 -33.76 0.98
CA ALA A 20 -32.47 -35.16 0.59
C ALA A 20 -31.23 -36.06 0.59
N ILE A 21 -30.20 -35.81 1.42
CA ILE A 21 -29.11 -36.79 1.62
C ILE A 21 -28.71 -36.79 3.11
N CYS A 22 -29.62 -37.30 3.92
CA CYS A 22 -29.34 -37.73 5.29
C CYS A 22 -30.43 -38.74 5.65
N MET A 23 -30.29 -39.97 5.17
CA MET A 23 -30.81 -41.23 5.74
C MET A 23 -30.58 -42.33 4.71
N LEU A 24 -29.88 -43.40 5.14
CA LEU A 24 -29.73 -44.75 4.56
C LEU A 24 -28.27 -45.16 4.33
N GLY A 25 -27.51 -45.13 5.42
CA GLY A 25 -26.45 -46.13 5.60
C GLY A 25 -27.07 -47.37 6.23
N ALA A 26 -27.20 -48.45 5.46
CA ALA A 26 -27.09 -49.84 5.92
C ALA A 26 -27.56 -50.81 4.82
N LEU A 27 -26.74 -51.85 4.60
CA LEU A 27 -27.00 -53.16 3.98
C LEU A 27 -26.21 -53.39 2.68
N GLY A 28 -25.20 -54.25 2.80
CA GLY A 28 -24.41 -54.77 1.70
C GLY A 28 -25.24 -55.66 0.78
N GLY A 29 -25.13 -55.40 -0.52
CA GLY A 29 -25.65 -56.20 -1.62
C GLY A 29 -25.22 -55.55 -2.95
N PRO A 30 -24.91 -56.32 -4.00
CA PRO A 30 -24.40 -55.76 -5.25
C PRO A 30 -25.55 -55.09 -6.01
N PHE A 31 -25.42 -53.79 -6.29
CA PHE A 31 -26.35 -53.06 -7.15
C PHE A 31 -25.84 -53.07 -8.59
N VAL A 32 -26.62 -53.69 -9.47
CA VAL A 32 -26.60 -53.44 -10.91
C VAL A 32 -27.54 -52.26 -11.16
N LEU A 33 -27.05 -51.22 -11.83
CA LEU A 33 -27.85 -50.06 -12.24
C LEU A 33 -27.61 -49.79 -13.73
N THR A 34 -28.58 -50.22 -14.53
CA THR A 34 -28.80 -49.82 -15.91
C THR A 34 -29.26 -48.37 -15.99
N THR A 35 -28.62 -47.55 -16.82
CA THR A 35 -29.23 -46.31 -17.32
C THR A 35 -28.87 -46.05 -18.78
N THR A 36 -29.87 -45.53 -19.48
CA THR A 36 -30.07 -45.26 -20.89
C THR A 36 -29.10 -44.24 -21.51
N LEU A 37 -28.68 -44.54 -22.75
CA LEU A 37 -27.91 -43.67 -23.64
C LEU A 37 -28.58 -42.30 -23.86
N LEU A 38 -27.86 -41.22 -23.52
CA LEU A 38 -27.89 -39.97 -24.26
C LEU A 38 -26.74 -39.99 -25.27
N ALA A 39 -27.02 -39.50 -26.47
CA ALA A 39 -26.18 -39.62 -27.66
C ALA A 39 -24.80 -38.98 -27.49
N ALA A 40 -23.82 -39.60 -28.12
CA ALA A 40 -22.41 -39.20 -28.17
C ALA A 40 -22.22 -37.84 -28.88
N ASP A 41 -21.44 -36.95 -28.27
CA ASP A 41 -20.77 -35.86 -29.00
C ASP A 41 -19.57 -36.46 -29.74
N VAL A 42 -19.82 -36.85 -30.98
CA VAL A 42 -18.77 -37.10 -31.97
C VAL A 42 -18.21 -35.73 -32.34
N ASN A 43 -16.92 -35.47 -32.06
CA ASN A 43 -16.28 -34.25 -32.55
C ASN A 43 -16.44 -34.19 -34.08
N SER A 44 -16.69 -33.00 -34.62
CA SER A 44 -17.20 -32.73 -35.98
C SER A 44 -16.41 -33.33 -37.17
N ALA A 45 -15.26 -33.96 -36.92
CA ALA A 45 -14.37 -34.60 -37.90
C ALA A 45 -14.38 -36.16 -37.87
N GLY A 46 -15.08 -36.82 -36.95
CA GLY A 46 -15.22 -38.29 -36.95
C GLY A 46 -13.97 -39.08 -36.53
N HIS A 47 -13.07 -38.50 -35.73
CA HIS A 47 -11.88 -39.18 -35.20
C HIS A 47 -12.15 -39.80 -33.82
N ALA A 48 -11.51 -40.94 -33.53
CA ALA A 48 -11.59 -41.59 -32.22
C ALA A 48 -10.58 -40.98 -31.22
N GLU A 49 -11.06 -40.72 -30.02
CA GLU A 49 -10.29 -40.23 -28.87
C GLU A 49 -10.55 -41.15 -27.68
N LEU A 50 -9.47 -41.53 -26.99
CA LEU A 50 -9.54 -42.19 -25.69
C LEU A 50 -8.94 -41.24 -24.67
N ALA A 51 -9.78 -40.69 -23.79
CA ALA A 51 -9.36 -39.83 -22.70
C ALA A 51 -9.73 -40.47 -21.36
N PHE A 52 -8.82 -40.39 -20.40
CA PHE A 52 -9.02 -40.79 -19.01
C PHE A 52 -8.92 -39.54 -18.14
N ASP A 53 -10.08 -39.06 -17.72
CA ASP A 53 -10.25 -38.01 -16.72
C ASP A 53 -10.75 -38.66 -15.43
N PHE A 54 -10.07 -38.37 -14.32
CA PHE A 54 -10.36 -38.98 -13.02
C PHE A 54 -11.28 -38.09 -12.15
N ASP A 55 -11.80 -36.97 -12.69
CA ASP A 55 -12.66 -36.00 -11.99
C ASP A 55 -14.13 -36.43 -11.85
N SER A 56 -14.63 -37.43 -12.61
CA SER A 56 -16.01 -37.94 -12.49
C SER A 56 -16.19 -39.01 -11.39
N PRO A 57 -17.22 -38.95 -10.51
CA PRO A 57 -17.40 -39.91 -9.41
C PRO A 57 -17.81 -41.32 -9.86
N SER A 58 -18.03 -41.55 -11.16
CA SER A 58 -18.24 -42.88 -11.75
C SER A 58 -16.89 -43.53 -12.11
N PRO A 59 -16.70 -44.83 -11.85
CA PRO A 59 -15.44 -45.52 -12.15
C PRO A 59 -15.20 -45.58 -13.68
N LEU A 60 -14.15 -44.91 -14.16
CA LEU A 60 -13.53 -45.05 -15.49
C LEU A 60 -14.56 -45.18 -16.65
N GLU A 61 -15.31 -44.12 -16.93
CA GLU A 61 -16.12 -44.06 -18.16
C GLU A 61 -15.21 -43.78 -19.36
N THR A 62 -14.89 -44.81 -20.14
CA THR A 62 -14.21 -44.67 -21.44
C THR A 62 -15.23 -44.46 -22.56
N HIS A 63 -15.20 -43.30 -23.23
CA HIS A 63 -16.08 -42.99 -24.37
C HIS A 63 -15.62 -43.60 -25.70
N LEU A 64 -15.34 -44.90 -25.74
CA LEU A 64 -15.16 -45.63 -27.00
C LEU A 64 -16.45 -46.38 -27.35
N SER A 65 -16.98 -46.15 -28.55
CA SER A 65 -18.09 -46.95 -29.09
C SER A 65 -17.64 -48.41 -29.24
N GLY A 66 -17.93 -49.25 -28.24
CA GLY A 66 -17.70 -50.69 -28.28
C GLY A 66 -16.61 -51.25 -27.35
N ALA A 67 -15.92 -50.45 -26.53
CA ALA A 67 -14.95 -50.98 -25.54
C ALA A 67 -15.65 -51.33 -24.20
N GLU A 68 -15.27 -52.46 -23.59
CA GLU A 68 -15.70 -52.85 -22.23
C GLU A 68 -15.14 -51.90 -21.16
N THR A 69 -15.83 -51.79 -20.02
CA THR A 69 -15.44 -51.02 -18.83
C THR A 69 -13.99 -51.30 -18.38
N ALA A 70 -13.21 -50.26 -18.06
CA ALA A 70 -11.84 -50.41 -17.57
C ALA A 70 -11.78 -51.20 -16.24
N GLN A 71 -10.74 -52.03 -16.10
CA GLN A 71 -10.56 -52.95 -14.98
C GLN A 71 -9.28 -52.64 -14.20
N VAL A 72 -9.37 -52.60 -12.87
CA VAL A 72 -8.21 -52.33 -11.98
C VAL A 72 -7.56 -53.63 -11.54
N PHE A 73 -6.23 -53.72 -11.64
CA PHE A 73 -5.42 -54.84 -11.18
C PHE A 73 -4.32 -54.36 -10.22
N GLY A 74 -4.28 -54.90 -9.01
CA GLY A 74 -3.30 -54.52 -7.98
C GLY A 74 -3.73 -53.31 -7.14
N ASP A 75 -2.74 -52.59 -6.59
CA ASP A 75 -2.95 -51.45 -5.69
C ASP A 75 -3.00 -50.16 -6.51
N VAL A 76 -4.19 -49.89 -7.08
CA VAL A 76 -4.50 -48.67 -7.83
C VAL A 76 -5.71 -48.01 -7.20
N ARG A 77 -5.64 -46.70 -6.95
CA ARG A 77 -6.74 -45.93 -6.36
C ARG A 77 -6.85 -44.56 -7.00
N ILE A 78 -8.05 -43.99 -6.95
CA ILE A 78 -8.26 -42.58 -7.27
C ILE A 78 -8.08 -41.78 -6.00
N VAL A 79 -7.18 -40.80 -6.02
CA VAL A 79 -6.89 -39.92 -4.89
C VAL A 79 -7.23 -38.48 -5.24
N ASP A 80 -7.74 -37.75 -4.26
CA ASP A 80 -7.82 -36.29 -4.36
C ASP A 80 -6.41 -35.72 -4.39
N PHE A 81 -6.22 -34.67 -5.18
CA PHE A 81 -5.00 -33.89 -5.17
C PHE A 81 -4.74 -33.38 -3.75
N ASP A 82 -3.49 -33.48 -3.29
CA ASP A 82 -3.10 -33.00 -1.97
C ASP A 82 -3.05 -31.47 -2.03
N SER A 83 -3.89 -30.80 -1.24
CA SER A 83 -4.00 -29.34 -1.23
C SER A 83 -2.69 -28.61 -0.90
N GLU A 84 -1.73 -29.29 -0.24
CA GLU A 84 -0.42 -28.72 0.08
C GLU A 84 0.66 -29.06 -0.95
N LYS A 85 0.57 -30.21 -1.65
CA LYS A 85 1.58 -30.67 -2.62
C LYS A 85 1.21 -30.44 -4.09
N ASP A 86 -0.08 -30.45 -4.40
CA ASP A 86 -0.63 -30.39 -5.76
C ASP A 86 -1.46 -29.11 -5.99
N ALA A 87 -1.01 -28.02 -5.35
CA ALA A 87 -1.76 -26.80 -5.10
C ALA A 87 -2.30 -26.09 -6.36
N ASP A 88 -1.74 -26.35 -7.54
CA ASP A 88 -2.13 -25.73 -8.81
C ASP A 88 -3.45 -26.28 -9.40
N VAL A 89 -4.04 -27.32 -8.81
CA VAL A 89 -5.07 -28.12 -9.50
C VAL A 89 -6.43 -28.27 -8.79
N GLY A 90 -6.84 -27.40 -7.85
CA GLY A 90 -8.25 -27.36 -7.35
C GLY A 90 -8.80 -28.72 -6.83
N GLN A 91 -10.13 -28.94 -6.85
CA GLN A 91 -10.71 -30.29 -6.69
C GLN A 91 -10.48 -31.09 -7.98
N ASN A 92 -9.27 -31.62 -8.14
CA ASN A 92 -8.93 -32.60 -9.17
C ASN A 92 -8.58 -33.94 -8.49
N ARG A 93 -8.76 -35.06 -9.19
CA ARG A 93 -8.38 -36.40 -8.74
C ARG A 93 -7.39 -37.05 -9.71
N ALA A 94 -6.49 -37.88 -9.18
CA ALA A 94 -5.51 -38.61 -9.97
C ALA A 94 -5.57 -40.12 -9.73
N LEU A 95 -5.11 -40.88 -10.72
CA LEU A 95 -4.82 -42.29 -10.59
C LEU A 95 -3.48 -42.48 -9.86
N GLU A 96 -3.52 -42.97 -8.63
CA GLU A 96 -2.33 -43.34 -7.88
C GLU A 96 -2.07 -44.85 -8.01
N ILE A 97 -0.85 -45.19 -8.42
CA ILE A 97 -0.34 -46.55 -8.52
C ILE A 97 0.71 -46.72 -7.42
N ASP A 98 0.33 -47.33 -6.31
CA ASP A 98 1.15 -47.41 -5.10
C ASP A 98 2.19 -48.54 -5.16
N LYS A 99 1.94 -49.56 -5.98
CA LYS A 99 2.76 -50.78 -6.00
C LYS A 99 3.18 -51.18 -7.42
N PRO A 100 4.48 -51.44 -7.66
CA PRO A 100 4.97 -51.99 -8.91
C PRO A 100 4.23 -53.28 -9.29
N GLY A 101 3.81 -53.38 -10.55
CA GLY A 101 3.02 -54.49 -11.09
C GLY A 101 1.51 -54.24 -11.12
N SER A 102 1.04 -53.13 -10.54
CA SER A 102 -0.37 -52.72 -10.59
C SER A 102 -0.66 -51.89 -11.85
N TYR A 103 -1.86 -52.01 -12.41
CA TYR A 103 -2.25 -51.35 -13.67
C TYR A 103 -3.77 -51.25 -13.83
N VAL A 104 -4.19 -50.39 -14.77
CA VAL A 104 -5.57 -50.36 -15.29
C VAL A 104 -5.57 -50.96 -16.68
N ARG A 105 -6.50 -51.89 -16.92
CA ARG A 105 -6.68 -52.61 -18.19
C ARG A 105 -7.91 -52.09 -18.91
N ILE A 106 -7.75 -51.73 -20.18
CA ILE A 106 -8.84 -51.42 -21.11
C ILE A 106 -8.85 -52.48 -22.20
N GLY A 107 -9.96 -53.22 -22.30
CA GLY A 107 -10.12 -54.26 -23.32
C GLY A 107 -10.14 -53.67 -24.73
N ASP A 108 -9.48 -54.34 -25.66
CA ASP A 108 -9.59 -54.02 -27.08
C ASP A 108 -10.89 -54.61 -27.66
N PRO A 109 -11.68 -53.85 -28.44
CA PRO A 109 -12.96 -54.32 -28.98
C PRO A 109 -12.82 -55.34 -30.13
N GLY A 110 -11.61 -55.65 -30.59
CA GLY A 110 -11.31 -56.63 -31.63
C GLY A 110 -10.80 -56.00 -32.92
N ASP A 111 -10.69 -56.79 -33.99
CA ASP A 111 -10.06 -56.40 -35.25
C ASP A 111 -10.54 -55.04 -35.79
N ALA A 112 -9.59 -54.21 -36.22
CA ALA A 112 -9.84 -52.85 -36.72
C ALA A 112 -10.45 -51.94 -35.66
N SER A 113 -10.01 -52.12 -34.41
CA SER A 113 -10.44 -51.27 -33.32
C SER A 113 -9.98 -49.83 -33.53
N PRO A 114 -10.65 -48.85 -32.90
CA PRO A 114 -10.11 -47.50 -32.80
C PRO A 114 -8.73 -47.42 -32.12
N LEU A 115 -8.25 -48.49 -31.49
CA LEU A 115 -6.95 -48.59 -30.82
C LEU A 115 -5.86 -49.18 -31.73
N ASP A 116 -6.22 -49.68 -32.92
CA ASP A 116 -5.30 -50.28 -33.89
C ASP A 116 -4.73 -49.22 -34.85
N PHE A 117 -3.55 -48.69 -34.56
CA PHE A 117 -2.89 -47.72 -35.45
C PHE A 117 -2.11 -48.46 -36.54
N ASP A 118 -2.31 -48.07 -37.81
CA ASP A 118 -1.59 -48.62 -38.97
C ASP A 118 -0.77 -47.55 -39.70
N VAL A 119 -0.05 -47.93 -40.76
CA VAL A 119 0.70 -47.02 -41.63
C VAL A 119 -0.18 -45.87 -42.12
N GLY A 120 0.32 -44.64 -41.98
CA GLY A 120 -0.38 -43.41 -42.32
C GLY A 120 -1.23 -42.84 -41.18
N ASP A 121 -1.57 -43.63 -40.15
CA ASP A 121 -2.27 -43.12 -38.98
C ASP A 121 -1.40 -42.16 -38.18
N LYS A 122 -2.05 -41.14 -37.64
CA LYS A 122 -1.45 -40.16 -36.75
C LYS A 122 -1.82 -40.55 -35.33
N ILE A 123 -0.85 -40.52 -34.43
CA ILE A 123 -1.08 -40.75 -33.01
C ILE A 123 -0.53 -39.57 -32.21
N THR A 124 -1.30 -39.11 -31.23
CA THR A 124 -0.82 -38.27 -30.13
C THR A 124 -1.17 -38.97 -28.83
N ILE A 125 -0.16 -39.22 -27.99
CA ILE A 125 -0.35 -39.77 -26.65
C ILE A 125 0.14 -38.73 -25.65
N SER A 126 -0.74 -38.35 -24.72
CA SER A 126 -0.43 -37.42 -23.64
C SER A 126 -0.69 -38.08 -22.29
N ALA A 127 0.12 -37.72 -21.29
CA ALA A 127 -0.09 -38.12 -19.90
C ALA A 127 0.55 -37.09 -18.97
N ALA A 128 -0.16 -36.69 -17.93
CA ALA A 128 0.43 -35.93 -16.86
C ALA A 128 0.89 -36.87 -15.75
N VAL A 129 2.12 -36.68 -15.28
CA VAL A 129 2.84 -37.67 -14.47
C VAL A 129 3.46 -37.02 -13.24
N GLN A 130 3.24 -37.61 -12.07
CA GLN A 130 3.94 -37.29 -10.83
C GLN A 130 4.73 -38.51 -10.36
N LEU A 131 6.05 -38.37 -10.28
CA LEU A 131 6.98 -39.45 -9.97
C LEU A 131 7.93 -39.02 -8.85
N SER A 132 8.08 -39.86 -7.81
CA SER A 132 8.98 -39.61 -6.68
C SER A 132 10.41 -40.11 -6.94
N ALA A 133 10.57 -41.21 -7.67
CA ALA A 133 11.88 -41.76 -7.99
C ALA A 133 11.88 -42.62 -9.26
N ILE A 134 13.03 -42.65 -9.94
CA ILE A 134 13.30 -43.58 -11.05
C ILE A 134 14.75 -44.05 -11.03
N LYS A 135 14.97 -45.34 -11.28
CA LYS A 135 16.33 -45.92 -11.35
C LYS A 135 16.94 -45.68 -12.73
N ASP A 136 18.23 -45.39 -12.79
CA ASP A 136 19.00 -45.29 -14.03
C ASP A 136 18.77 -46.52 -14.93
N GLY A 137 18.36 -46.28 -16.18
CA GLY A 137 18.06 -47.32 -17.16
C GLY A 137 16.74 -48.09 -16.97
N ALA A 138 15.94 -47.79 -15.95
CA ALA A 138 14.60 -48.36 -15.80
C ALA A 138 13.69 -47.93 -16.96
N ASN A 139 12.73 -48.77 -17.35
CA ASN A 139 11.76 -48.48 -18.43
C ASN A 139 10.33 -48.63 -17.89
N LEU A 140 9.75 -47.55 -17.40
CA LEU A 140 8.42 -47.58 -16.75
C LEU A 140 7.33 -47.30 -17.78
N TYR A 141 6.29 -48.13 -17.83
CA TYR A 141 5.16 -47.93 -18.73
C TYR A 141 4.15 -46.95 -18.13
N LEU A 142 3.81 -45.92 -18.91
CA LEU A 142 2.72 -45.00 -18.56
C LEU A 142 1.42 -45.50 -19.18
N ILE A 143 1.43 -45.72 -20.49
CA ILE A 143 0.34 -46.33 -21.25
C ILE A 143 0.90 -47.08 -22.47
N GLY A 144 0.31 -48.22 -22.81
CA GLY A 144 0.69 -48.94 -24.04
C GLY A 144 -0.26 -50.04 -24.43
N LYS A 145 -0.19 -50.42 -25.72
CA LYS A 145 -0.90 -51.54 -26.34
C LYS A 145 0.10 -52.55 -26.87
N GLY A 146 0.07 -53.76 -26.31
CA GLY A 146 0.99 -54.86 -26.62
C GLY A 146 1.89 -55.25 -25.44
N ARG A 147 2.45 -56.46 -25.52
CA ARG A 147 3.18 -57.15 -24.44
C ARG A 147 2.41 -57.31 -23.15
N THR A 148 1.08 -57.31 -23.14
CA THR A 148 0.34 -57.69 -21.94
C THR A 148 0.37 -59.21 -21.70
N TYR A 149 0.68 -59.98 -22.76
CA TYR A 149 0.62 -61.44 -22.84
C TYR A 149 -0.81 -62.00 -22.80
N GLU A 150 -1.82 -61.17 -23.04
CA GLU A 150 -3.23 -61.58 -23.11
C GLU A 150 -3.58 -62.15 -24.48
N THR A 151 -3.16 -61.49 -25.56
CA THR A 151 -3.42 -61.92 -26.94
C THR A 151 -2.21 -61.67 -27.86
N GLY A 152 -2.24 -62.21 -29.09
CA GLY A 152 -1.19 -61.94 -30.09
C GLY A 152 0.21 -62.51 -29.78
N PRO A 153 1.24 -62.14 -30.57
CA PRO A 153 2.63 -62.49 -30.33
C PRO A 153 3.15 -61.78 -29.07
N LYS A 154 3.54 -62.53 -28.03
CA LYS A 154 3.96 -62.02 -26.70
C LYS A 154 4.78 -60.72 -26.69
N GLU A 155 5.67 -60.54 -27.65
CA GLU A 155 6.69 -59.49 -27.62
C GLU A 155 6.37 -58.28 -28.53
N ASN A 156 5.15 -58.13 -29.05
CA ASN A 156 4.79 -57.02 -29.95
C ASN A 156 4.32 -55.73 -29.23
N HIS A 157 4.37 -54.59 -29.94
CA HIS A 157 3.71 -53.35 -29.54
C HIS A 157 3.11 -52.65 -30.75
N ASN A 158 1.88 -52.15 -30.60
CA ASN A 158 1.36 -51.14 -31.51
C ASN A 158 1.91 -49.74 -31.13
N TYR A 159 1.86 -49.41 -29.84
CA TYR A 159 2.49 -48.22 -29.24
C TYR A 159 2.72 -48.41 -27.75
N ALA A 160 3.68 -47.67 -27.19
CA ALA A 160 3.85 -47.49 -25.76
C ALA A 160 4.52 -46.16 -25.47
N LEU A 161 3.88 -45.35 -24.62
CA LEU A 161 4.48 -44.18 -23.98
C LEU A 161 5.06 -44.59 -22.63
N ARG A 162 6.35 -44.32 -22.44
CA ARG A 162 7.14 -44.82 -21.32
C ARG A 162 8.09 -43.76 -20.80
N LEU A 163 8.62 -44.01 -19.61
CA LEU A 163 9.74 -43.27 -19.04
C LEU A 163 11.00 -44.13 -19.02
N THR A 164 12.15 -43.53 -19.37
CA THR A 164 13.47 -44.13 -19.15
C THR A 164 14.25 -43.36 -18.09
N GLY A 165 14.83 -44.06 -17.12
CA GLY A 165 15.64 -43.44 -16.07
C GLY A 165 17.00 -42.96 -16.57
N ALA A 166 17.40 -41.76 -16.17
CA ALA A 166 18.68 -41.13 -16.40
C ALA A 166 19.33 -40.71 -15.08
N SER A 167 20.65 -40.47 -15.12
CA SER A 167 21.43 -40.16 -13.92
C SER A 167 20.87 -38.98 -13.12
N GLY A 168 20.94 -39.10 -11.80
CA GLY A 168 20.51 -38.05 -10.88
C GLY A 168 19.00 -38.02 -10.62
N ASN A 169 18.34 -39.18 -10.61
CA ASN A 169 16.89 -39.32 -10.37
C ASN A 169 16.05 -38.53 -11.39
N ARG A 170 16.37 -38.70 -12.68
CA ARG A 170 15.73 -38.01 -13.80
C ARG A 170 15.05 -38.99 -14.74
N ALA A 171 13.98 -38.56 -15.38
CA ALA A 171 13.22 -39.36 -16.34
C ALA A 171 13.27 -38.71 -17.73
N LYS A 172 13.32 -39.55 -18.77
CA LYS A 172 13.22 -39.19 -20.19
C LYS A 172 11.97 -39.79 -20.77
N ILE A 173 11.33 -39.10 -21.71
CA ILE A 173 10.23 -39.68 -22.49
C ILE A 173 10.82 -40.77 -23.40
N SER A 174 10.14 -41.91 -23.49
CA SER A 174 10.44 -42.95 -24.46
C SER A 174 9.16 -43.42 -25.16
N PHE A 175 9.17 -43.40 -26.49
CA PHE A 175 8.12 -43.97 -27.33
C PHE A 175 8.61 -45.26 -27.97
N LEU A 176 7.81 -46.33 -27.92
CA LEU A 176 8.19 -47.64 -28.42
C LEU A 176 7.05 -48.27 -29.23
N PHE A 177 7.37 -48.82 -30.40
CA PHE A 177 6.49 -49.73 -31.13
C PHE A 177 7.32 -50.83 -31.82
N SER A 178 6.66 -51.86 -32.37
CA SER A 178 7.33 -52.89 -33.17
C SER A 178 6.77 -52.98 -34.59
N THR A 179 7.60 -53.36 -35.55
CA THR A 179 7.19 -53.68 -36.92
C THR A 179 7.58 -55.14 -37.24
N THR A 180 6.97 -55.71 -38.28
CA THR A 180 7.38 -57.03 -38.78
C THR A 180 8.44 -56.85 -39.86
N ASN A 181 9.58 -57.52 -39.74
CA ASN A 181 10.64 -57.44 -40.73
C ASN A 181 10.16 -57.96 -42.11
N PRO A 182 10.26 -57.17 -43.20
CA PRO A 182 9.86 -57.63 -44.54
C PRO A 182 10.63 -58.84 -45.06
N GLN A 183 11.81 -59.12 -44.50
CA GLN A 183 12.75 -60.17 -44.93
C GLN A 183 12.69 -61.43 -44.02
N GLY A 184 11.78 -61.47 -43.05
CA GLY A 184 11.51 -62.65 -42.21
C GLY A 184 10.54 -62.38 -41.06
N ASN A 185 9.88 -63.41 -40.50
CA ASN A 185 8.85 -63.27 -39.45
C ASN A 185 9.37 -62.87 -38.05
N LYS A 186 10.41 -62.03 -37.93
CA LYS A 186 10.91 -61.51 -36.65
C LYS A 186 10.46 -60.06 -36.45
N LEU A 187 9.98 -59.76 -35.24
CA LEU A 187 9.66 -58.39 -34.81
C LEU A 187 10.92 -57.53 -34.70
N GLN A 188 10.82 -56.28 -35.15
CA GLN A 188 11.82 -55.24 -34.97
C GLN A 188 11.23 -54.13 -34.09
N TYR A 189 11.98 -53.65 -33.11
CA TYR A 189 11.54 -52.56 -32.24
C TYR A 189 12.09 -51.23 -32.71
N HIS A 190 11.25 -50.21 -32.61
CA HIS A 190 11.58 -48.84 -32.92
C HIS A 190 11.35 -48.05 -31.65
N ARG A 191 12.43 -47.58 -31.03
CA ARG A 191 12.37 -46.82 -29.80
C ARG A 191 12.99 -45.46 -30.02
N TRP A 192 12.22 -44.44 -29.68
CA TRP A 192 12.68 -43.08 -29.57
C TRP A 192 12.81 -42.71 -28.10
N THR A 193 13.87 -41.98 -27.74
CA THR A 193 14.09 -41.50 -26.37
C THR A 193 14.53 -40.04 -26.40
N SER A 194 13.92 -39.19 -25.56
CA SER A 194 14.26 -37.77 -25.50
C SER A 194 15.70 -37.53 -25.03
N LYS A 195 16.35 -36.49 -25.55
CA LYS A 195 17.65 -36.02 -25.07
C LYS A 195 17.51 -35.33 -23.72
N GLN A 196 16.49 -34.49 -23.61
CA GLN A 196 16.07 -33.79 -22.40
C GLN A 196 15.42 -34.76 -21.41
N SER A 197 15.53 -34.43 -20.13
CA SER A 197 14.95 -35.18 -19.01
C SER A 197 14.31 -34.23 -18.02
N PHE A 198 13.36 -34.70 -17.22
CA PHE A 198 12.77 -33.99 -16.08
C PHE A 198 13.15 -34.67 -14.76
N ALA A 199 12.99 -33.98 -13.63
CA ALA A 199 13.33 -34.52 -12.31
C ALA A 199 12.17 -35.35 -11.74
N ALA A 200 12.46 -36.53 -11.18
CA ALA A 200 11.47 -37.29 -10.43
C ALA A 200 11.42 -36.78 -8.98
N ASN A 201 10.68 -35.69 -8.73
CA ASN A 201 10.70 -34.96 -7.47
C ASN A 201 9.30 -34.67 -6.90
N GLU A 202 8.32 -35.51 -7.22
CA GLU A 202 6.91 -35.33 -6.85
C GLU A 202 6.24 -34.08 -7.45
N LYS A 203 6.84 -33.44 -8.47
CA LYS A 203 6.12 -32.45 -9.29
C LYS A 203 5.35 -33.14 -10.42
N TRP A 204 4.24 -32.53 -10.83
CA TRP A 204 3.51 -32.93 -12.04
C TRP A 204 4.25 -32.47 -13.28
N HIS A 205 4.33 -33.35 -14.28
CA HIS A 205 4.90 -33.08 -15.59
C HIS A 205 3.93 -33.48 -16.69
N ASP A 206 3.68 -32.59 -17.64
CA ASP A 206 2.83 -32.85 -18.81
C ASP A 206 3.70 -33.42 -19.94
N LEU A 207 3.47 -34.68 -20.32
CA LEU A 207 4.27 -35.40 -21.31
C LEU A 207 3.43 -35.72 -22.53
N THR A 208 3.93 -35.37 -23.73
CA THR A 208 3.24 -35.70 -24.98
C THR A 208 4.20 -36.27 -26.02
N VAL A 209 3.73 -37.24 -26.81
CA VAL A 209 4.39 -37.72 -28.04
C VAL A 209 3.39 -37.73 -29.18
N SER A 210 3.74 -37.12 -30.30
CA SER A 210 2.98 -37.20 -31.55
C SER A 210 3.82 -37.85 -32.66
N TYR A 211 3.23 -38.77 -33.43
CA TYR A 211 3.90 -39.51 -34.49
C TYR A 211 2.96 -39.81 -35.67
N ILE A 212 3.53 -39.99 -36.87
CA ILE A 212 2.81 -40.47 -38.06
C ILE A 212 3.45 -41.80 -38.46
N TYR A 213 2.70 -42.89 -38.32
CA TYR A 213 3.20 -44.22 -38.67
C TYR A 213 3.55 -44.28 -40.16
N GLY A 214 4.70 -44.87 -40.48
CA GLY A 214 5.21 -44.92 -41.86
C GLY A 214 6.02 -43.69 -42.29
N VAL A 215 6.15 -42.65 -41.46
CA VAL A 215 6.98 -41.47 -41.74
C VAL A 215 8.10 -41.39 -40.71
N ALA A 216 9.30 -41.85 -41.09
CA ALA A 216 10.45 -42.07 -40.21
C ALA A 216 10.74 -40.91 -39.25
N ASP A 217 10.80 -39.68 -39.76
CA ASP A 217 11.21 -38.49 -39.00
C ASP A 217 10.02 -37.63 -38.54
N SER A 218 8.83 -38.21 -38.39
CA SER A 218 7.62 -37.44 -38.02
C SER A 218 7.39 -37.29 -36.50
N LEU A 219 8.21 -37.93 -35.67
CA LEU A 219 8.02 -37.98 -34.22
C LEU A 219 8.40 -36.66 -33.57
N GLN A 220 7.53 -36.19 -32.69
CA GLN A 220 7.74 -35.01 -31.87
C GLN A 220 7.39 -35.34 -30.41
N GLY A 221 8.33 -35.09 -29.49
CA GLY A 221 8.09 -35.19 -28.06
C GLY A 221 7.96 -33.80 -27.43
N GLU A 222 7.20 -33.70 -26.35
CA GLU A 222 7.01 -32.48 -25.56
C GLU A 222 7.08 -32.82 -24.06
N ILE A 223 7.84 -32.03 -23.30
CA ILE A 223 7.90 -32.06 -21.83
C ILE A 223 7.52 -30.67 -21.33
N ASP A 224 6.45 -30.56 -20.54
CA ASP A 224 5.98 -29.31 -19.90
C ASP A 224 5.87 -28.14 -20.89
N GLY A 225 5.37 -28.43 -22.09
CA GLY A 225 5.21 -27.41 -23.12
C GLY A 225 6.40 -27.20 -24.06
N GLN A 226 7.56 -27.79 -23.78
CA GLN A 226 8.77 -27.63 -24.58
C GLN A 226 8.96 -28.80 -25.53
N ILE A 227 9.11 -28.50 -26.82
CA ILE A 227 9.49 -29.50 -27.84
C ILE A 227 10.89 -30.03 -27.49
N VAL A 228 11.01 -31.35 -27.43
CA VAL A 228 12.26 -32.03 -27.10
C VAL A 228 12.76 -32.88 -28.27
N ASP A 229 14.06 -32.78 -28.52
CA ASP A 229 14.74 -33.66 -29.45
C ASP A 229 14.92 -35.06 -28.83
N GLY A 230 15.15 -36.07 -29.67
CA GLY A 230 15.45 -37.41 -29.20
C GLY A 230 16.17 -38.25 -30.23
N ASP A 231 16.68 -39.39 -29.76
CA ASP A 231 17.45 -40.32 -30.56
C ASP A 231 16.65 -41.62 -30.76
N TRP A 232 16.69 -42.14 -31.98
CA TRP A 232 16.17 -43.46 -32.30
C TRP A 232 17.22 -44.53 -32.06
N ASP A 233 16.84 -45.62 -31.40
CA ASP A 233 17.66 -46.82 -31.26
C ASP A 233 16.92 -48.11 -31.68
N MET A 234 17.54 -49.27 -31.42
CA MET A 234 17.11 -50.58 -31.92
C MET A 234 17.10 -50.63 -33.46
N ALA A 235 15.93 -50.69 -34.11
CA ALA A 235 15.83 -50.68 -35.58
C ALA A 235 15.77 -49.27 -36.18
N GLY A 236 15.80 -48.22 -35.36
CA GLY A 236 15.83 -46.83 -35.81
C GLY A 236 14.46 -46.28 -36.24
N ALA A 237 14.44 -45.08 -36.82
CA ALA A 237 13.27 -44.53 -37.48
C ALA A 237 12.86 -45.39 -38.69
N THR A 238 11.55 -45.55 -38.95
CA THR A 238 11.07 -46.50 -39.97
C THR A 238 9.88 -45.98 -40.77
N GLY A 239 9.74 -46.50 -41.99
CA GLY A 239 8.55 -46.34 -42.84
C GLY A 239 7.61 -47.55 -42.84
N LEU A 240 7.89 -48.56 -42.01
CA LEU A 240 7.10 -49.80 -41.94
C LEU A 240 5.86 -49.65 -41.03
N PRO A 241 4.77 -50.40 -41.30
CA PRO A 241 3.58 -50.41 -40.44
C PRO A 241 3.90 -51.00 -39.06
N PRO A 242 3.31 -50.48 -37.98
CA PRO A 242 3.41 -51.09 -36.67
C PRO A 242 2.75 -52.46 -36.65
N THR A 243 3.03 -53.24 -35.61
CA THR A 243 2.35 -54.52 -35.38
C THR A 243 0.97 -54.21 -34.81
N ILE A 244 -0.05 -54.78 -35.41
CA ILE A 244 -1.45 -54.64 -34.98
C ILE A 244 -1.91 -55.99 -34.41
N ASP A 245 -2.56 -55.95 -33.27
CA ASP A 245 -3.19 -57.09 -32.61
C ASP A 245 -4.32 -56.63 -31.67
N ASN A 246 -5.05 -57.58 -31.10
CA ASN A 246 -6.18 -57.27 -30.21
C ASN A 246 -5.76 -57.23 -28.73
N ASP A 247 -4.52 -56.86 -28.43
CA ASP A 247 -4.04 -56.78 -27.05
C ASP A 247 -4.67 -55.59 -26.33
N SER A 248 -4.96 -55.76 -25.04
CA SER A 248 -5.54 -54.69 -24.22
C SER A 248 -4.58 -53.50 -24.10
N VAL A 249 -5.15 -52.31 -23.88
CA VAL A 249 -4.37 -51.13 -23.47
C VAL A 249 -4.19 -51.19 -21.95
N TRP A 250 -2.96 -51.08 -21.48
CA TRP A 250 -2.65 -51.03 -20.06
C TRP A 250 -2.09 -49.66 -19.68
N ILE A 251 -2.57 -49.11 -18.56
CA ILE A 251 -2.05 -47.90 -17.91
C ILE A 251 -1.22 -48.33 -16.69
N GLY A 252 0.03 -47.88 -16.64
CA GLY A 252 0.95 -48.09 -15.51
C GLY A 252 1.82 -49.34 -15.56
N SER A 253 1.58 -50.29 -16.47
CA SER A 253 2.40 -51.50 -16.59
C SER A 253 2.35 -52.15 -17.97
N ALA A 254 3.14 -53.21 -18.15
CA ALA A 254 3.13 -54.15 -19.28
C ALA A 254 3.76 -55.48 -18.83
N ARG A 255 3.95 -56.43 -19.76
CA ARG A 255 4.67 -57.70 -19.56
C ARG A 255 4.09 -58.58 -18.45
N ALA A 256 2.77 -58.72 -18.42
CA ALA A 256 2.05 -59.41 -17.34
C ALA A 256 2.35 -58.85 -15.93
N GLY A 257 2.50 -57.53 -15.82
CA GLY A 257 2.64 -56.84 -14.53
C GLY A 257 4.06 -56.89 -13.98
N ASP A 258 5.09 -56.89 -14.84
CA ASP A 258 6.48 -56.95 -14.41
C ASP A 258 6.84 -55.73 -13.54
N PRO A 259 7.19 -55.92 -12.25
CA PRO A 259 7.54 -54.83 -11.34
C PRO A 259 8.67 -53.94 -11.86
N ALA A 260 9.61 -54.48 -12.63
CA ALA A 260 10.75 -53.72 -13.16
C ALA A 260 10.37 -52.73 -14.28
N ASN A 261 9.20 -52.92 -14.89
CA ASN A 261 8.69 -52.10 -15.99
C ASN A 261 7.39 -51.36 -15.61
N SER A 262 6.98 -51.42 -14.34
CA SER A 262 5.73 -50.82 -13.88
C SER A 262 5.97 -49.45 -13.25
N PHE A 263 5.12 -48.50 -13.59
CA PHE A 263 5.08 -47.17 -12.99
C PHE A 263 4.61 -47.24 -11.53
N THR A 264 5.10 -46.31 -10.71
CA THR A 264 4.66 -46.12 -9.33
C THR A 264 4.69 -44.62 -9.06
N GLY A 265 3.55 -44.05 -8.71
CA GLY A 265 3.34 -42.59 -8.68
C GLY A 265 1.91 -42.24 -9.05
N ARG A 266 1.68 -41.00 -9.48
CA ARG A 266 0.34 -40.54 -9.93
C ARG A 266 0.30 -40.22 -11.41
N LEU A 267 -0.82 -40.54 -12.05
CA LEU A 267 -1.12 -40.23 -13.44
C LEU A 267 -2.49 -39.54 -13.51
N ASP A 268 -2.62 -38.54 -14.38
CA ASP A 268 -3.93 -37.99 -14.76
C ASP A 268 -3.82 -37.33 -16.17
N ASN A 269 -4.91 -36.86 -16.77
CA ASN A 269 -4.99 -36.37 -18.16
C ASN A 269 -4.36 -37.33 -19.19
N ILE A 270 -4.63 -38.63 -19.08
CA ILE A 270 -4.09 -39.60 -20.04
C ILE A 270 -4.98 -39.59 -21.28
N SER A 271 -4.40 -39.35 -22.46
CA SER A 271 -5.15 -39.38 -23.72
C SER A 271 -4.39 -40.07 -24.85
N ILE A 272 -5.16 -40.69 -25.76
CA ILE A 272 -4.69 -41.22 -27.04
C ILE A 272 -5.63 -40.68 -28.12
N GLN A 273 -5.07 -39.99 -29.11
CA GLN A 273 -5.82 -39.36 -30.19
C GLN A 273 -5.31 -39.82 -31.55
N ARG A 274 -6.23 -40.05 -32.50
CA ARG A 274 -5.92 -40.35 -33.91
C ARG A 274 -5.54 -39.12 -34.75
N LEU A 275 -4.93 -38.12 -34.12
CA LEU A 275 -4.51 -36.86 -34.71
C LEU A 275 -3.06 -36.58 -34.36
N LYS A 276 -2.38 -35.82 -35.22
CA LYS A 276 -1.15 -35.12 -34.85
C LYS A 276 -1.58 -33.70 -34.52
N LEU A 277 -1.65 -33.40 -33.23
CA LEU A 277 -2.06 -32.08 -32.76
C LEU A 277 -1.04 -31.01 -33.16
N SER A 278 -1.55 -29.83 -33.49
CA SER A 278 -0.77 -28.60 -33.62
C SER A 278 -0.26 -28.15 -32.25
N GLN A 279 0.71 -27.23 -32.24
CA GLN A 279 1.23 -26.67 -30.99
C GLN A 279 0.16 -25.91 -30.19
N GLU A 280 -0.82 -25.30 -30.87
CA GLU A 280 -1.95 -24.62 -30.24
C GLU A 280 -2.88 -25.62 -29.55
N GLU A 281 -3.22 -26.73 -30.23
CA GLU A 281 -4.04 -27.80 -29.65
C GLU A 281 -3.32 -28.53 -28.51
N LEU A 282 -1.98 -28.68 -28.59
CA LEU A 282 -1.16 -29.24 -27.51
C LEU A 282 -1.10 -28.33 -26.28
N ALA A 283 -1.05 -27.01 -26.48
CA ALA A 283 -1.10 -26.04 -25.39
C ALA A 283 -2.42 -26.11 -24.61
N ASP A 284 -3.52 -26.49 -25.26
CA ASP A 284 -4.82 -26.66 -24.60
C ASP A 284 -4.90 -27.86 -23.67
N LEU A 285 -4.06 -28.88 -23.88
CA LEU A 285 -3.95 -30.06 -23.04
C LEU A 285 -3.12 -29.83 -21.76
N ARG A 286 -2.39 -28.72 -21.66
CA ARG A 286 -1.52 -28.41 -20.52
C ARG A 286 -2.33 -28.12 -19.27
N ARG A 287 -1.85 -28.62 -18.13
CA ARG A 287 -2.46 -28.36 -16.83
C ARG A 287 -2.17 -26.96 -16.31
N VAL A 288 -0.93 -26.53 -16.47
CA VAL A 288 -0.51 -25.18 -16.12
C VAL A 288 -0.41 -24.38 -17.41
N LYS A 289 -1.39 -23.50 -17.63
CA LYS A 289 -1.43 -22.62 -18.79
C LYS A 289 -0.65 -21.33 -18.50
N PRO A 290 0.11 -20.81 -19.46
CA PRO A 290 0.72 -19.50 -19.30
C PRO A 290 -0.37 -18.44 -19.10
N PRO A 291 -0.10 -17.36 -18.34
CA PRO A 291 -1.05 -16.28 -18.16
C PRO A 291 -1.46 -15.69 -19.51
N LEU A 292 -2.76 -15.38 -19.66
CA LEU A 292 -3.25 -14.69 -20.83
C LEU A 292 -2.51 -13.36 -21.00
N TRP A 293 -1.97 -13.16 -22.20
CA TRP A 293 -1.29 -11.91 -22.56
C TRP A 293 -2.34 -10.84 -22.84
N PRO A 294 -2.40 -9.74 -22.07
CA PRO A 294 -3.43 -8.75 -22.26
C PRO A 294 -3.20 -7.94 -23.56
N SER A 295 -4.27 -7.41 -24.13
CA SER A 295 -4.15 -6.38 -25.16
C SER A 295 -3.48 -5.13 -24.58
N ASN A 296 -2.65 -4.45 -25.38
CA ASN A 296 -1.97 -3.19 -25.03
C ASN A 296 -0.90 -3.29 -23.94
N VAL A 297 -0.10 -4.35 -23.92
CA VAL A 297 1.19 -4.33 -23.18
C VAL A 297 2.13 -3.37 -23.87
N ASP A 298 2.65 -2.37 -23.14
CA ASP A 298 3.61 -1.41 -23.67
C ASP A 298 4.99 -2.07 -23.85
N PRO A 299 5.54 -2.13 -25.08
CA PRO A 299 6.85 -2.72 -25.33
C PRO A 299 8.02 -1.98 -24.67
N GLY A 300 7.82 -0.71 -24.25
CA GLY A 300 8.84 0.12 -23.63
C GLY A 300 8.85 0.07 -22.09
N SER A 301 7.89 -0.61 -21.47
CA SER A 301 7.72 -0.65 -20.02
C SER A 301 7.23 -2.01 -19.54
N VAL A 302 7.11 -2.17 -18.23
CA VAL A 302 6.50 -3.35 -17.60
C VAL A 302 5.07 -2.97 -17.25
N THR A 303 4.11 -3.68 -17.83
CA THR A 303 2.69 -3.52 -17.50
C THR A 303 2.38 -4.34 -16.26
N VAL A 304 1.84 -3.71 -15.22
CA VAL A 304 1.44 -4.34 -13.97
C VAL A 304 -0.07 -4.41 -13.91
N SER A 305 -0.62 -5.62 -13.75
CA SER A 305 -2.06 -5.85 -13.53
C SER A 305 -2.32 -6.41 -12.14
N LEU A 306 -3.34 -5.87 -11.47
CA LEU A 306 -3.78 -6.26 -10.12
C LEU A 306 -5.14 -6.95 -10.20
N PHE A 307 -5.29 -8.05 -9.47
CA PHE A 307 -6.53 -8.81 -9.40
C PHE A 307 -6.88 -9.17 -7.95
N GLU A 308 -8.02 -8.69 -7.48
CA GLU A 308 -8.45 -8.83 -6.09
C GLU A 308 -9.25 -10.11 -5.84
N SER A 309 -9.40 -10.46 -4.55
CA SER A 309 -10.31 -11.51 -4.08
C SER A 309 -10.04 -12.91 -4.66
N LEU A 310 -8.76 -13.30 -4.75
CA LEU A 310 -8.42 -14.68 -5.11
C LEU A 310 -9.02 -15.70 -4.11
N PRO A 311 -9.33 -16.94 -4.54
CA PRO A 311 -9.86 -17.98 -3.65
C PRO A 311 -8.91 -18.38 -2.51
N GLY A 312 -7.60 -18.23 -2.70
CA GLY A 312 -6.57 -18.63 -1.75
C GLY A 312 -5.23 -17.95 -2.02
N TYR A 313 -4.32 -18.01 -1.04
CA TYR A 313 -2.99 -17.39 -1.13
C TYR A 313 -1.83 -18.40 -1.33
N THR A 314 -2.15 -19.70 -1.25
CA THR A 314 -1.18 -20.81 -1.37
C THR A 314 -1.13 -21.42 -2.76
N SER A 315 -1.94 -20.93 -3.69
CA SER A 315 -1.98 -21.41 -5.07
C SER A 315 -2.46 -20.33 -6.04
N PHE A 316 -2.05 -20.45 -7.30
CA PHE A 316 -2.56 -19.59 -8.37
C PHE A 316 -3.93 -20.10 -8.86
N SER A 317 -4.84 -19.16 -9.16
CA SER A 317 -6.17 -19.48 -9.69
C SER A 317 -6.08 -20.07 -11.11
N LYS A 318 -6.87 -21.13 -11.38
CA LYS A 318 -7.03 -21.72 -12.71
C LYS A 318 -7.71 -20.78 -13.71
N SER A 319 -8.66 -19.97 -13.25
CA SER A 319 -9.34 -18.97 -14.06
C SER A 319 -8.74 -17.59 -13.80
N ALA A 320 -8.48 -16.83 -14.85
CA ALA A 320 -8.05 -15.44 -14.70
C ALA A 320 -9.16 -14.63 -14.00
N PRO A 321 -8.90 -14.08 -12.80
CA PRO A 321 -9.84 -13.15 -12.17
C PRO A 321 -10.03 -11.89 -13.02
N GLU A 322 -11.08 -11.12 -12.73
CA GLU A 322 -11.29 -9.81 -13.36
C GLU A 322 -10.16 -8.85 -12.95
N GLU A 323 -9.60 -8.15 -13.94
CA GLU A 323 -8.55 -7.16 -13.69
C GLU A 323 -9.15 -5.96 -12.96
N ALA A 324 -8.68 -5.71 -11.74
CA ALA A 324 -9.14 -4.62 -10.90
C ALA A 324 -8.45 -3.30 -11.27
N PHE A 325 -7.15 -3.36 -11.60
CA PHE A 325 -6.37 -2.17 -11.91
C PHE A 325 -5.12 -2.51 -12.73
N ARG A 326 -4.63 -1.54 -13.50
CA ARG A 326 -3.44 -1.68 -14.34
C ARG A 326 -2.65 -0.38 -14.40
N PHE A 327 -1.32 -0.48 -14.34
CA PHE A 327 -0.38 0.63 -14.50
C PHE A 327 0.94 0.15 -15.13
N THR A 328 1.91 1.04 -15.36
CA THR A 328 3.22 0.68 -15.93
C THR A 328 4.37 1.13 -15.03
N ILE A 329 5.48 0.40 -15.08
CA ILE A 329 6.73 0.64 -14.34
C ILE A 329 7.95 0.40 -15.28
N PRO A 330 9.16 0.90 -14.97
CA PRO A 330 10.28 0.89 -15.92
C PRO A 330 11.07 -0.42 -15.97
N SER A 331 10.92 -1.29 -14.97
CA SER A 331 11.66 -2.54 -14.83
C SER A 331 10.81 -3.60 -14.10
N MET A 332 11.22 -4.86 -14.18
CA MET A 332 10.60 -5.98 -13.47
C MET A 332 11.00 -5.95 -11.98
N ALA A 333 10.73 -4.83 -11.31
CA ALA A 333 10.96 -4.63 -9.89
C ALA A 333 9.86 -3.74 -9.30
N LEU A 334 9.22 -4.20 -8.24
CA LEU A 334 8.11 -3.55 -7.57
C LEU A 334 8.30 -3.69 -6.07
N HIS A 335 8.35 -2.56 -5.34
CA HIS A 335 8.53 -2.58 -3.88
C HIS A 335 7.31 -2.10 -3.08
N ARG A 336 6.31 -1.51 -3.74
CA ARG A 336 5.01 -1.18 -3.18
C ARG A 336 3.95 -1.16 -4.27
N LEU A 337 2.68 -1.19 -3.86
CA LEU A 337 1.54 -0.98 -4.76
C LEU A 337 1.13 0.50 -4.76
N PRO A 338 0.48 0.98 -5.84
CA PRO A 338 -0.21 2.27 -5.80
C PRO A 338 -1.32 2.23 -4.73
N LEU A 339 -1.65 3.39 -4.19
CA LEU A 339 -2.74 3.57 -3.25
C LEU A 339 -4.09 3.33 -3.94
N LYS A 340 -5.06 2.81 -3.18
CA LYS A 340 -6.42 2.59 -3.65
C LYS A 340 -7.33 3.70 -3.12
N TYR A 341 -8.17 4.25 -3.99
CA TYR A 341 -9.14 5.27 -3.63
C TYR A 341 -10.57 4.85 -4.03
N LEU A 342 -11.53 5.18 -3.17
CA LEU A 342 -12.96 5.19 -3.49
C LEU A 342 -13.35 6.55 -4.08
N ASP A 343 -14.58 6.63 -4.59
CA ASP A 343 -15.22 7.89 -4.98
C ASP A 343 -15.06 8.94 -3.88
N GLY A 344 -14.72 10.16 -4.29
CA GLY A 344 -14.42 11.27 -3.39
C GLY A 344 -12.94 11.38 -2.99
N GLY A 345 -12.06 10.55 -3.55
CA GLY A 345 -10.64 10.55 -3.20
C GLY A 345 -10.44 10.09 -1.76
N ILE A 346 -11.11 8.98 -1.41
CA ILE A 346 -11.09 8.41 -0.05
C ILE A 346 -10.21 7.16 -0.05
N ARG A 347 -9.14 7.15 0.76
CA ARG A 347 -8.23 6.00 0.84
C ARG A 347 -8.94 4.70 1.24
N ASP A 348 -8.58 3.64 0.54
CA ASP A 348 -8.96 2.27 0.84
C ASP A 348 -7.73 1.33 0.71
N HIS A 349 -7.95 0.02 0.79
CA HIS A 349 -6.92 -1.00 0.71
C HIS A 349 -7.28 -2.05 -0.35
N TRP A 350 -6.24 -2.60 -0.98
CA TRP A 350 -6.38 -3.76 -1.87
C TRP A 350 -6.88 -4.98 -1.08
N GLN A 351 -7.93 -5.62 -1.60
CA GLN A 351 -8.60 -6.78 -1.02
C GLN A 351 -7.82 -8.06 -1.35
N GLY A 352 -7.19 -8.63 -0.33
CA GLY A 352 -6.40 -9.85 -0.44
C GLY A 352 -7.23 -11.15 -0.41
N PRO A 353 -6.68 -12.28 -0.87
CA PRO A 353 -5.36 -12.39 -1.53
C PRO A 353 -5.36 -11.73 -2.90
N LEU A 354 -4.30 -10.97 -3.19
CA LEU A 354 -4.15 -10.14 -4.38
C LEU A 354 -3.16 -10.78 -5.35
N LEU A 355 -3.56 -11.04 -6.59
CA LEU A 355 -2.64 -11.43 -7.65
C LEU A 355 -2.04 -10.18 -8.28
N VAL A 356 -0.71 -10.13 -8.35
CA VAL A 356 0.04 -9.10 -9.06
C VAL A 356 0.76 -9.76 -10.23
N ARG A 357 0.52 -9.25 -11.44
CA ARG A 357 1.16 -9.77 -12.67
C ARG A 357 1.94 -8.66 -13.36
N LEU A 358 3.21 -8.89 -13.61
CA LEU A 358 4.10 -8.00 -14.36
C LEU A 358 4.34 -8.61 -15.73
N TYR A 359 3.98 -7.89 -16.79
CA TYR A 359 4.10 -8.29 -18.19
C TYR A 359 5.11 -7.40 -18.91
N SER A 360 6.04 -7.98 -19.67
CA SER A 360 6.90 -7.21 -20.56
C SER A 360 7.51 -8.07 -21.67
N GLU A 361 7.80 -7.44 -22.82
CA GLU A 361 8.64 -8.04 -23.85
C GLU A 361 10.08 -7.58 -23.63
N VAL A 362 10.98 -8.53 -23.33
CA VAL A 362 12.37 -8.21 -23.00
C VAL A 362 13.32 -8.91 -23.96
N SER A 363 14.30 -8.17 -24.45
CA SER A 363 15.36 -8.74 -25.30
C SER A 363 16.40 -9.42 -24.42
N LEU A 364 16.38 -10.75 -24.38
CA LEU A 364 17.39 -11.54 -23.68
C LEU A 364 18.59 -11.82 -24.59
N PRO A 365 19.81 -11.89 -24.04
CA PRO A 365 20.99 -12.32 -24.78
C PRO A 365 20.94 -13.83 -25.04
N THR A 366 21.53 -14.31 -26.13
CA THR A 366 21.65 -15.75 -26.39
C THR A 366 22.70 -16.37 -25.46
N GLY A 367 22.41 -17.56 -24.93
CA GLY A 367 23.36 -18.38 -24.18
C GLY A 367 22.90 -18.71 -22.75
N LYS A 368 23.81 -19.33 -21.98
CA LYS A 368 23.58 -19.66 -20.58
C LYS A 368 23.57 -18.41 -19.73
N LEU A 369 22.48 -18.22 -19.00
CA LEU A 369 22.32 -17.17 -18.01
C LEU A 369 21.65 -17.73 -16.77
N GLU A 370 21.91 -17.11 -15.63
CA GLU A 370 21.25 -17.46 -14.38
C GLU A 370 20.14 -16.45 -14.12
N LEU A 371 18.91 -16.94 -13.93
CA LEU A 371 17.75 -16.13 -13.57
C LEU A 371 17.55 -16.15 -12.05
N LEU A 372 17.05 -15.06 -11.52
CA LEU A 372 16.67 -14.87 -10.12
C LEU A 372 15.29 -14.24 -10.05
N ILE A 373 14.41 -14.77 -9.21
CA ILE A 373 13.23 -14.04 -8.72
C ILE A 373 13.33 -13.85 -7.22
N ARG A 374 12.82 -12.72 -6.76
CA ARG A 374 12.66 -12.37 -5.36
C ARG A 374 11.21 -11.94 -5.14
N ALA A 375 10.56 -12.42 -4.07
CA ALA A 375 9.22 -12.03 -3.65
C ALA A 375 8.93 -12.49 -2.21
N PRO A 376 8.00 -11.85 -1.47
CA PRO A 376 7.64 -12.21 -0.10
C PRO A 376 6.91 -13.56 0.03
N GLY A 377 6.24 -14.02 -1.02
CA GLY A 377 5.37 -15.21 -0.98
C GLY A 377 5.40 -16.01 -2.26
N LEU A 378 4.30 -16.69 -2.56
CA LEU A 378 4.18 -17.53 -3.75
C LEU A 378 4.27 -16.67 -5.01
N SER A 379 5.29 -16.93 -5.82
CA SER A 379 5.54 -16.26 -7.08
C SER A 379 6.04 -17.25 -8.14
N ARG A 380 5.86 -16.91 -9.41
CA ARG A 380 6.39 -17.68 -10.55
C ARG A 380 6.71 -16.81 -11.75
N LEU A 381 7.72 -17.24 -12.50
CA LEU A 381 8.23 -16.58 -13.68
C LEU A 381 7.96 -17.43 -14.91
N TRP A 382 7.33 -16.79 -15.90
CA TRP A 382 7.08 -17.34 -17.22
C TRP A 382 7.98 -16.65 -18.24
N ILE A 383 8.62 -17.44 -19.11
CA ILE A 383 9.32 -16.94 -20.29
C ILE A 383 8.79 -17.71 -21.50
N GLY A 384 8.17 -16.99 -22.45
CA GLY A 384 7.35 -17.61 -23.47
C GLY A 384 6.16 -18.32 -22.82
N ASP A 385 5.98 -19.61 -23.15
CA ASP A 385 4.87 -20.43 -22.64
C ASP A 385 5.29 -21.38 -21.50
N ALA A 386 6.50 -21.24 -20.96
CA ALA A 386 7.06 -22.13 -19.94
C ALA A 386 7.22 -21.42 -18.59
N GLU A 387 6.79 -22.07 -17.51
CA GLU A 387 7.18 -21.68 -16.15
C GLU A 387 8.65 -22.06 -15.96
N VAL A 388 9.50 -21.05 -15.72
CA VAL A 388 10.94 -21.22 -15.59
C VAL A 388 11.38 -21.30 -14.14
N LEU A 389 10.67 -20.61 -13.24
CA LEU A 389 11.07 -20.44 -11.85
C LEU A 389 9.86 -20.17 -10.95
N SER A 390 9.88 -20.65 -9.72
CA SER A 390 8.86 -20.36 -8.71
C SER A 390 9.43 -20.33 -7.29
N THR A 391 8.72 -19.65 -6.39
CA THR A 391 8.96 -19.61 -4.94
C THR A 391 7.87 -20.39 -4.19
N LYS A 392 7.95 -20.42 -2.85
CA LYS A 392 6.94 -21.05 -1.99
C LYS A 392 6.03 -20.00 -1.37
N ALA A 393 4.82 -20.41 -1.00
CA ALA A 393 3.93 -19.58 -0.20
C ALA A 393 4.57 -19.25 1.16
N LYS A 394 4.35 -18.01 1.61
CA LYS A 394 4.83 -17.54 2.91
C LYS A 394 4.01 -18.14 4.04
N ARG A 395 4.66 -18.47 5.16
CA ARG A 395 3.97 -18.82 6.40
C ARG A 395 3.36 -17.56 7.03
N MET A 396 2.04 -17.55 7.19
CA MET A 396 1.32 -16.48 7.87
C MET A 396 1.23 -16.74 9.38
N ASN A 397 1.26 -15.67 10.17
CA ASN A 397 1.25 -15.66 11.64
C ASN A 397 2.34 -16.53 12.28
N PRO A 398 3.63 -16.27 12.00
CA PRO A 398 4.72 -16.89 12.74
C PRO A 398 4.63 -16.49 14.23
N ASP A 399 5.13 -17.38 15.09
CA ASP A 399 5.36 -17.04 16.50
C ASP A 399 6.54 -16.07 16.64
N ALA A 400 6.75 -15.53 17.83
CA ALA A 400 7.81 -14.57 18.12
C ALA A 400 9.22 -15.20 18.30
N HIS A 401 9.35 -16.51 18.07
CA HIS A 401 10.58 -17.28 18.31
C HIS A 401 11.20 -17.81 17.00
N GLN A 402 10.90 -17.18 15.86
CA GLN A 402 11.60 -17.50 14.63
C GLN A 402 13.10 -17.21 14.78
N PRO A 403 13.98 -18.03 14.18
CA PRO A 403 15.41 -17.80 14.25
C PRO A 403 15.78 -16.48 13.58
N PHE A 404 16.80 -15.79 14.11
CA PHE A 404 17.41 -14.67 13.40
C PHE A 404 18.10 -15.17 12.13
N ILE A 405 17.83 -14.51 11.00
CA ILE A 405 18.37 -14.89 9.69
C ILE A 405 19.41 -13.84 9.29
N VAL A 406 20.64 -14.30 9.08
CA VAL A 406 21.67 -13.54 8.37
C VAL A 406 21.72 -14.04 6.95
N TYR A 407 21.58 -13.14 5.98
CA TYR A 407 21.67 -13.51 4.58
C TYR A 407 23.13 -13.70 4.17
N ASP A 408 23.51 -14.96 3.91
CA ASP A 408 24.79 -15.29 3.31
C ASP A 408 24.79 -14.94 1.83
N VAL A 409 25.63 -13.98 1.46
CA VAL A 409 25.80 -13.54 0.08
C VAL A 409 26.81 -14.46 -0.60
N ASP A 410 26.31 -15.48 -1.30
CA ASP A 410 27.12 -16.43 -2.09
C ASP A 410 27.62 -15.82 -3.41
N VAL A 411 27.04 -14.68 -3.82
CA VAL A 411 27.39 -13.93 -5.03
C VAL A 411 27.94 -12.56 -4.66
N PRO A 412 29.21 -12.25 -4.97
CA PRO A 412 29.79 -10.94 -4.64
C PRO A 412 28.89 -9.78 -5.10
N TRP A 413 28.70 -8.80 -4.21
CA TRP A 413 27.93 -7.57 -4.44
C TRP A 413 26.41 -7.72 -4.57
N LEU A 414 25.85 -8.93 -4.54
CA LEU A 414 24.40 -9.10 -4.55
C LEU A 414 23.78 -8.50 -3.28
N ARG A 415 22.87 -7.55 -3.46
CA ARG A 415 22.08 -6.96 -2.38
C ARG A 415 21.30 -8.06 -1.61
N PRO A 416 21.31 -8.08 -0.27
CA PRO A 416 20.48 -9.02 0.50
C PRO A 416 18.98 -8.90 0.17
N PRO A 417 18.20 -9.98 0.29
CA PRO A 417 16.74 -9.92 0.22
C PRO A 417 16.15 -8.98 1.26
N HIS A 418 15.05 -8.31 0.91
CA HIS A 418 14.21 -7.66 1.89
C HIS A 418 13.70 -8.68 2.92
N VAL A 419 13.36 -8.20 4.10
CA VAL A 419 12.94 -9.05 5.20
C VAL A 419 11.68 -9.85 4.85
N GLY A 420 11.77 -11.17 5.04
CA GLY A 420 10.69 -12.10 4.71
C GLY A 420 10.50 -12.35 3.20
N ASP A 421 11.41 -11.88 2.34
CA ASP A 421 11.44 -12.25 0.93
C ASP A 421 12.19 -13.55 0.68
N HIS A 422 11.73 -14.31 -0.30
CA HIS A 422 12.33 -15.55 -0.76
C HIS A 422 13.00 -15.35 -2.11
N GLU A 423 14.20 -15.91 -2.26
CA GLU A 423 14.89 -15.99 -3.54
C GLU A 423 14.83 -17.40 -4.11
N SER A 424 14.67 -17.47 -5.42
CA SER A 424 14.84 -18.69 -6.20
C SER A 424 15.74 -18.37 -7.39
N ARG A 425 16.57 -19.32 -7.81
CA ARG A 425 17.53 -19.14 -8.93
C ARG A 425 17.56 -20.38 -9.81
N VAL A 426 17.75 -20.20 -11.11
CA VAL A 426 17.87 -21.31 -12.05
C VAL A 426 18.82 -20.97 -13.20
N GLN A 427 19.56 -21.98 -13.67
CA GLN A 427 20.31 -21.91 -14.91
C GLN A 427 19.35 -22.02 -16.09
N PHE A 428 19.27 -20.97 -16.90
CA PHE A 428 18.40 -20.86 -18.06
C PHE A 428 19.24 -20.70 -19.33
N ASN A 429 18.94 -21.50 -20.35
CA ASN A 429 19.58 -21.38 -21.65
C ASN A 429 18.72 -20.49 -22.54
N SER A 430 19.08 -19.22 -22.63
CA SER A 430 18.29 -18.24 -23.38
C SER A 430 18.45 -18.44 -24.89
N PRO A 431 17.33 -18.54 -25.64
CA PRO A 431 17.37 -18.57 -27.10
C PRO A 431 17.84 -17.24 -27.70
N GLY A 432 17.85 -16.17 -26.90
CA GLY A 432 18.12 -14.81 -27.33
C GLY A 432 16.94 -14.13 -28.01
N GLY A 433 17.10 -12.83 -28.31
CA GLY A 433 16.06 -12.03 -28.95
C GLY A 433 14.93 -11.64 -28.01
N SER A 434 13.82 -11.15 -28.57
CA SER A 434 12.66 -10.70 -27.81
C SER A 434 11.90 -11.89 -27.21
N GLN A 435 11.69 -11.86 -25.90
CA GLN A 435 10.97 -12.88 -25.15
C GLN A 435 9.82 -12.24 -24.37
N ARG A 436 8.67 -12.91 -24.36
CA ARG A 436 7.55 -12.55 -23.47
C ARG A 436 7.88 -13.02 -22.07
N VAL A 437 7.81 -12.12 -21.11
CA VAL A 437 8.09 -12.40 -19.71
C VAL A 437 6.87 -12.03 -18.88
N VAL A 438 6.40 -12.97 -18.06
CA VAL A 438 5.34 -12.73 -17.08
C VAL A 438 5.82 -13.14 -15.70
N PHE A 439 5.80 -12.21 -14.74
CA PHE A 439 6.08 -12.51 -13.35
C PHE A 439 4.80 -12.36 -12.53
N GLU A 440 4.36 -13.45 -11.90
CA GLU A 440 3.17 -13.47 -11.06
C GLU A 440 3.57 -13.62 -9.59
N LEU A 441 2.92 -12.88 -8.69
CA LEU A 441 3.02 -13.11 -7.24
C LEU A 441 1.65 -12.93 -6.57
N ILE A 442 1.46 -13.61 -5.44
CA ILE A 442 0.30 -13.41 -4.58
C ILE A 442 0.70 -12.63 -3.33
N ALA A 443 0.07 -11.48 -3.11
CA ALA A 443 0.28 -10.61 -1.97
C ALA A 443 -0.88 -10.70 -0.97
N GLY A 444 -0.53 -10.75 0.32
CA GLY A 444 -1.48 -10.71 1.43
C GLY A 444 -2.49 -11.87 1.48
N SER A 445 -3.55 -11.66 2.26
CA SER A 445 -4.73 -12.53 2.34
C SER A 445 -5.92 -11.70 2.83
N LYS A 446 -7.06 -12.34 3.10
CA LYS A 446 -8.26 -11.63 3.59
C LYS A 446 -8.00 -10.73 4.82
N ASP A 447 -7.14 -11.18 5.74
CA ASP A 447 -6.89 -10.48 7.02
C ASP A 447 -5.46 -9.89 7.13
N HIS A 448 -4.65 -9.97 6.08
CA HIS A 448 -3.24 -9.55 6.08
C HIS A 448 -2.99 -8.48 5.01
N ARG A 449 -1.98 -7.63 5.20
CA ARG A 449 -1.68 -6.53 4.27
C ARG A 449 -1.21 -7.08 2.92
N CYS A 450 -1.60 -6.40 1.84
CA CYS A 450 -1.21 -6.76 0.47
C CYS A 450 0.14 -6.12 0.10
N GLU A 451 1.17 -6.39 0.88
CA GLU A 451 2.54 -5.90 0.63
C GLU A 451 3.30 -6.85 -0.31
N VAL A 452 4.13 -6.27 -1.19
CA VAL A 452 4.84 -6.99 -2.25
C VAL A 452 6.33 -7.21 -1.97
N GLY A 453 6.85 -6.81 -0.81
CA GLY A 453 8.29 -6.92 -0.50
C GLY A 453 9.15 -6.20 -1.54
N GLU A 454 10.37 -6.66 -1.79
CA GLU A 454 11.21 -6.25 -2.94
C GLU A 454 11.03 -7.25 -4.11
N SER A 455 9.82 -7.29 -4.67
CA SER A 455 9.48 -8.22 -5.75
C SER A 455 10.19 -7.89 -7.05
N LEU A 456 11.03 -8.78 -7.57
CA LEU A 456 11.78 -8.52 -8.80
C LEU A 456 12.17 -9.78 -9.60
N VAL A 457 12.53 -9.55 -10.86
CA VAL A 457 13.20 -10.51 -11.75
C VAL A 457 14.56 -9.96 -12.14
N ALA A 458 15.61 -10.73 -11.91
CA ALA A 458 16.98 -10.37 -12.28
C ALA A 458 17.68 -11.53 -13.00
N PHE A 459 18.81 -11.23 -13.63
CA PHE A 459 19.64 -12.25 -14.26
C PHE A 459 21.10 -11.85 -14.32
N ARG A 460 21.97 -12.83 -14.60
CA ARG A 460 23.39 -12.60 -14.85
C ARG A 460 23.97 -13.59 -15.85
N PHE A 461 25.10 -13.19 -16.43
CA PHE A 461 26.03 -14.13 -17.04
C PHE A 461 26.97 -14.74 -15.99
N GLU A 462 27.63 -15.83 -16.35
CA GLU A 462 28.64 -16.46 -15.50
C GLU A 462 29.72 -15.44 -15.08
N ASN A 463 29.99 -15.35 -13.78
CA ASN A 463 30.93 -14.40 -13.15
C ASN A 463 30.59 -12.90 -13.31
N GLN A 464 29.34 -12.55 -13.65
CA GLN A 464 28.86 -11.15 -13.64
C GLN A 464 27.92 -10.88 -12.46
N GLN A 465 27.64 -9.59 -12.22
CA GLN A 465 26.64 -9.15 -11.25
C GLN A 465 25.22 -9.39 -11.79
N PHE A 466 24.27 -9.58 -10.88
CA PHE A 466 22.86 -9.62 -11.24
C PHE A 466 22.39 -8.24 -11.70
N ALA A 467 21.58 -8.22 -12.75
CA ALA A 467 20.91 -7.02 -13.23
C ALA A 467 19.39 -7.26 -13.32
N ILE A 468 18.62 -6.25 -12.95
CA ILE A 468 17.16 -6.26 -12.91
C ILE A 468 16.62 -6.20 -14.34
N LEU A 469 15.75 -7.14 -14.68
CA LEU A 469 15.22 -7.27 -16.02
C LEU A 469 14.38 -6.03 -16.39
N SER A 470 14.65 -5.41 -17.53
CA SER A 470 13.93 -4.23 -18.02
C SER A 470 13.78 -4.28 -19.55
N PRO A 471 12.66 -3.76 -20.11
CA PRO A 471 12.45 -3.63 -21.55
C PRO A 471 13.29 -2.52 -22.20
N SER A 472 13.83 -1.57 -21.42
CA SER A 472 14.55 -0.41 -21.96
C SER A 472 15.84 -0.79 -22.68
N LYS A 473 16.04 -0.25 -23.89
CA LYS A 473 17.30 -0.35 -24.65
C LYS A 473 18.29 0.78 -24.35
N ILE A 474 17.91 1.75 -23.52
CA ILE A 474 18.60 3.05 -23.38
C ILE A 474 19.67 3.01 -22.27
N SER A 475 19.59 2.05 -21.33
CA SER A 475 20.60 1.81 -20.28
C SER A 475 20.87 0.31 -20.16
N PRO A 476 22.11 -0.16 -19.87
CA PRO A 476 22.30 -1.50 -19.37
C PRO A 476 21.43 -1.67 -18.11
N TRP A 477 20.79 -2.84 -17.99
CA TRP A 477 19.90 -3.19 -16.89
C TRP A 477 20.47 -2.75 -15.53
N PRO A 478 19.68 -2.14 -14.62
CA PRO A 478 20.18 -1.73 -13.31
C PRO A 478 20.74 -2.93 -12.55
N LEU A 479 21.95 -2.82 -12.01
CA LEU A 479 22.59 -3.83 -11.20
C LEU A 479 21.84 -3.99 -9.88
N LEU A 480 21.73 -5.24 -9.41
CA LEU A 480 21.13 -5.57 -8.12
C LEU A 480 22.16 -5.41 -6.99
N VAL A 481 22.65 -4.17 -6.84
CA VAL A 481 23.55 -3.70 -5.79
C VAL A 481 22.85 -2.56 -5.02
N ASP A 482 23.25 -2.30 -3.76
CA ASP A 482 22.52 -1.37 -2.88
C ASP A 482 22.34 0.04 -3.47
N ALA A 483 23.41 0.64 -4.00
CA ALA A 483 23.36 2.00 -4.54
C ALA A 483 22.43 2.14 -5.77
N GLU A 484 22.51 1.21 -6.72
CA GLU A 484 21.68 1.25 -7.93
C GLU A 484 20.22 0.88 -7.63
N PHE A 485 20.00 -0.09 -6.73
CA PHE A 485 18.66 -0.46 -6.29
C PHE A 485 17.97 0.72 -5.59
N GLU A 486 18.66 1.42 -4.69
CA GLU A 486 18.10 2.57 -3.97
C GLU A 486 17.79 3.74 -4.92
N SER A 487 18.64 3.99 -5.91
CA SER A 487 18.37 4.98 -6.98
C SER A 487 17.14 4.62 -7.81
N MET A 488 17.02 3.35 -8.21
CA MET A 488 15.84 2.83 -8.92
C MET A 488 14.58 2.93 -8.04
N ARG A 489 14.67 2.55 -6.76
CA ARG A 489 13.57 2.62 -5.79
C ARG A 489 13.04 4.04 -5.66
N LYS A 490 13.91 5.03 -5.46
CA LYS A 490 13.55 6.46 -5.44
C LYS A 490 12.84 6.91 -6.72
N THR A 491 13.32 6.43 -7.87
CA THR A 491 12.70 6.74 -9.17
C THR A 491 11.30 6.12 -9.29
N LEU A 492 11.14 4.87 -8.85
CA LEU A 492 9.85 4.18 -8.87
C LEU A 492 8.86 4.81 -7.89
N ASP A 493 9.32 5.18 -6.68
CA ASP A 493 8.50 5.88 -5.69
C ASP A 493 7.97 7.20 -6.26
N ALA A 494 8.80 8.01 -6.91
CA ALA A 494 8.35 9.26 -7.54
C ALA A 494 7.30 9.03 -8.65
N GLN A 495 7.41 7.94 -9.40
CA GLN A 495 6.41 7.57 -10.42
C GLN A 495 5.09 7.12 -9.79
N LEU A 496 5.15 6.30 -8.74
CA LEU A 496 3.98 5.83 -8.04
C LEU A 496 3.30 6.94 -7.24
N ASP A 497 4.05 7.86 -6.64
CA ASP A 497 3.50 9.06 -5.98
C ASP A 497 2.77 9.95 -6.98
N HIS A 498 3.31 10.12 -8.19
CA HIS A 498 2.64 10.83 -9.26
C HIS A 498 1.32 10.15 -9.67
N LEU A 499 1.33 8.81 -9.81
CA LEU A 499 0.13 8.03 -10.09
C LEU A 499 -0.89 8.15 -8.95
N ASP A 500 -0.46 8.02 -7.71
CA ASP A 500 -1.31 8.14 -6.52
C ASP A 500 -1.97 9.52 -6.46
N ARG A 501 -1.24 10.59 -6.82
CA ARG A 501 -1.76 11.95 -6.93
C ARG A 501 -2.80 12.10 -8.03
N GLN A 502 -2.58 11.48 -9.19
CA GLN A 502 -3.56 11.47 -10.29
C GLN A 502 -4.83 10.74 -9.88
N LEU A 503 -4.72 9.53 -9.32
CA LEU A 503 -5.85 8.73 -8.86
C LEU A 503 -6.67 9.46 -7.79
N LEU A 504 -6.00 10.10 -6.83
CA LEU A 504 -6.66 10.92 -5.80
C LEU A 504 -7.50 12.04 -6.42
N LEU A 505 -6.95 12.78 -7.39
CA LEU A 505 -7.66 13.87 -8.08
C LEU A 505 -8.83 13.34 -8.92
N GLU A 506 -8.60 12.31 -9.74
CA GLU A 506 -9.61 11.72 -10.62
C GLU A 506 -10.80 11.17 -9.84
N THR A 507 -10.54 10.39 -8.78
CA THR A 507 -11.60 9.83 -7.93
C THR A 507 -12.30 10.90 -7.10
N SER A 508 -11.60 11.96 -6.70
CA SER A 508 -12.22 13.11 -6.01
C SER A 508 -13.19 13.87 -6.89
N GLN A 509 -12.85 14.07 -8.18
CA GLN A 509 -13.67 14.81 -9.15
C GLN A 509 -15.02 14.15 -9.45
N LEU A 510 -15.15 12.85 -9.18
CA LEU A 510 -16.42 12.13 -9.33
C LEU A 510 -17.54 12.70 -8.44
N GLU A 511 -17.19 13.40 -7.35
CA GLU A 511 -18.14 14.01 -6.40
C GLU A 511 -18.34 15.53 -6.63
N ASP A 512 -17.64 16.16 -7.59
CA ASP A 512 -17.65 17.62 -7.75
C ASP A 512 -19.04 18.18 -8.01
N ARG A 513 -19.82 17.52 -8.89
CA ARG A 513 -21.20 17.96 -9.20
C ARG A 513 -22.09 18.02 -7.96
N PHE A 514 -21.94 17.06 -7.04
CA PHE A 514 -22.71 17.03 -5.80
C PHE A 514 -22.34 18.22 -4.91
N TRP A 515 -21.04 18.50 -4.77
CA TRP A 515 -20.55 19.60 -3.94
C TRP A 515 -20.82 20.98 -4.53
N GLU A 516 -20.66 21.15 -5.84
CA GLU A 516 -21.00 22.39 -6.55
C GLU A 516 -22.47 22.77 -6.31
N SER A 517 -23.39 21.80 -6.39
CA SER A 517 -24.81 22.03 -6.12
C SER A 517 -25.06 22.45 -4.67
N ARG A 518 -24.41 21.80 -3.69
CA ARG A 518 -24.49 22.21 -2.27
C ARG A 518 -23.94 23.61 -2.04
N HIS A 519 -22.85 23.97 -2.71
CA HIS A 519 -22.24 25.30 -2.59
C HIS A 519 -23.08 26.39 -3.25
N GLU A 520 -23.77 26.10 -4.35
CA GLU A 520 -24.75 27.03 -4.93
C GLU A 520 -25.89 27.32 -3.97
N LEU A 521 -26.44 26.30 -3.31
CA LEU A 521 -27.46 26.48 -2.27
C LEU A 521 -26.94 27.35 -1.13
N ALA A 522 -25.73 27.07 -0.64
CA ALA A 522 -25.07 27.85 0.40
C ALA A 522 -24.87 29.32 0.00
N ARG A 523 -24.35 29.57 -1.21
CA ARG A 523 -24.15 30.93 -1.75
C ARG A 523 -25.45 31.70 -1.88
N ASN A 524 -26.51 31.06 -2.38
CA ASN A 524 -27.83 31.69 -2.52
C ASN A 524 -28.41 32.10 -1.17
N LEU A 525 -28.27 31.25 -0.15
CA LEU A 525 -28.72 31.56 1.20
C LEU A 525 -27.92 32.72 1.80
N ILE A 526 -26.58 32.64 1.80
CA ILE A 526 -25.72 33.67 2.41
C ILE A 526 -25.86 35.02 1.70
N SER A 527 -26.05 35.02 0.37
CA SER A 527 -26.26 36.25 -0.40
C SER A 527 -27.60 36.93 -0.09
N SER A 528 -28.56 36.20 0.48
CA SER A 528 -29.85 36.77 0.91
C SER A 528 -29.81 37.44 2.29
N LEU A 529 -28.72 37.23 3.06
CA LEU A 529 -28.55 37.85 4.37
C LEU A 529 -28.17 39.34 4.22
N PRO A 530 -28.60 40.21 5.15
CA PRO A 530 -28.25 41.63 5.12
C PRO A 530 -26.74 41.86 5.07
N GLU A 531 -26.31 42.82 4.28
CA GLU A 531 -24.90 43.22 4.24
C GLU A 531 -24.51 43.95 5.55
N LEU A 532 -23.26 43.80 5.97
CA LEU A 532 -22.76 44.51 7.15
C LEU A 532 -22.70 46.00 6.83
N ALA A 533 -23.30 46.84 7.68
CA ALA A 533 -23.39 48.30 7.46
C ALA A 533 -22.03 49.02 7.31
N VAL A 534 -20.93 48.38 7.71
CA VAL A 534 -19.55 48.89 7.53
C VAL A 534 -19.02 48.59 6.11
N VAL A 535 -19.36 47.44 5.53
CA VAL A 535 -18.95 47.05 4.17
C VAL A 535 -19.60 47.97 3.13
N GLU A 536 -20.86 48.39 3.35
CA GLU A 536 -21.56 49.36 2.49
C GLU A 536 -20.85 50.72 2.37
N LYS A 537 -19.99 51.06 3.33
CA LYS A 537 -19.27 52.35 3.39
C LYS A 537 -17.88 52.30 2.76
N LEU A 538 -17.37 51.13 2.43
CA LEU A 538 -16.05 50.96 1.81
C LEU A 538 -16.14 51.12 0.29
N PRO A 539 -15.14 51.72 -0.38
CA PRO A 539 -15.09 51.76 -1.84
C PRO A 539 -15.10 50.35 -2.41
N SER A 540 -15.90 50.10 -3.45
CA SER A 540 -15.95 48.79 -4.13
C SER A 540 -14.64 48.37 -4.82
N SER A 541 -13.65 49.27 -4.88
CA SER A 541 -12.29 48.99 -5.35
C SER A 541 -11.39 48.31 -4.31
N ASP A 542 -11.77 48.35 -3.04
CA ASP A 542 -10.95 47.86 -1.93
C ASP A 542 -11.28 46.37 -1.73
N GLY A 543 -10.31 45.50 -1.96
CA GLY A 543 -10.50 44.04 -1.85
C GLY A 543 -10.80 43.57 -0.41
N ALA A 544 -11.21 42.30 -0.25
CA ALA A 544 -11.60 41.72 1.04
C ALA A 544 -10.55 41.89 2.17
N SER A 545 -9.26 41.94 1.83
CA SER A 545 -8.19 42.18 2.81
C SER A 545 -8.21 43.61 3.41
N ALA A 546 -8.62 44.62 2.64
CA ALA A 546 -8.75 46.00 3.12
C ALA A 546 -9.90 46.15 4.13
N VAL A 547 -10.94 45.32 4.03
CA VAL A 547 -12.05 45.27 5.00
C VAL A 547 -11.56 44.83 6.38
N ILE A 548 -10.64 43.84 6.44
CA ILE A 548 -10.02 43.39 7.69
C ILE A 548 -9.37 44.58 8.39
N ASP A 549 -8.49 45.28 7.67
CA ASP A 549 -7.76 46.41 8.22
C ASP A 549 -8.75 47.50 8.66
N HIS A 550 -9.72 47.88 7.83
CA HIS A 550 -10.69 48.90 8.19
C HIS A 550 -11.45 48.59 9.49
N LEU A 551 -11.93 47.35 9.65
CA LEU A 551 -12.66 46.93 10.85
C LEU A 551 -11.76 46.97 12.09
N LEU A 552 -10.55 46.44 12.00
CA LEU A 552 -9.60 46.46 13.12
C LEU A 552 -9.20 47.90 13.52
N TRP A 553 -8.87 48.74 12.53
CA TRP A 553 -8.40 50.11 12.78
C TRP A 553 -9.52 51.04 13.25
N SER A 554 -10.74 50.91 12.70
CA SER A 554 -11.89 51.71 13.15
C SER A 554 -12.23 51.42 14.61
N GLU A 555 -12.33 50.14 14.97
CA GLU A 555 -12.62 49.74 16.35
C GLU A 555 -11.47 50.09 17.31
N ALA A 556 -10.20 49.92 16.89
CA ALA A 556 -9.05 50.32 17.71
C ALA A 556 -9.04 51.83 17.97
N VAL A 557 -9.31 52.66 16.95
CA VAL A 557 -9.32 54.12 17.07
C VAL A 557 -10.46 54.64 17.94
N GLU A 558 -11.63 53.99 17.90
CA GLU A 558 -12.78 54.35 18.73
C GLU A 558 -12.56 54.00 20.21
N ASN A 559 -11.81 52.94 20.49
CA ASN A 559 -11.63 52.40 21.85
C ASN A 559 -10.31 52.80 22.53
N CYS A 560 -9.38 53.46 21.83
CA CYS A 560 -8.09 53.86 22.39
C CYS A 560 -8.14 55.15 23.24
N ASP A 561 -7.49 55.11 24.41
CA ASP A 561 -7.07 56.29 25.16
C ASP A 561 -5.85 56.99 24.52
N ALA A 562 -5.46 58.15 25.06
CA ALA A 562 -4.35 58.95 24.50
C ALA A 562 -2.99 58.22 24.52
N ARG A 563 -2.77 57.30 25.46
CA ARG A 563 -1.53 56.52 25.57
C ARG A 563 -1.54 55.37 24.56
N GLN A 564 -2.66 54.65 24.46
CA GLN A 564 -2.86 53.58 23.50
C GLN A 564 -2.76 54.11 22.06
N ARG A 565 -3.26 55.32 21.79
CA ARG A 565 -3.14 55.97 20.48
C ARG A 565 -1.69 56.30 20.10
N GLN A 566 -0.85 56.67 21.07
CA GLN A 566 0.58 56.89 20.83
C GLN A 566 1.33 55.56 20.57
N VAL A 567 0.95 54.48 21.26
CA VAL A 567 1.47 53.12 20.99
C VAL A 567 1.05 52.68 19.58
N LEU A 568 -0.21 52.88 19.23
CA LEU A 568 -0.77 52.61 17.92
C LEU A 568 0.02 53.36 16.81
N ASP A 569 0.26 54.66 16.97
CA ASP A 569 1.02 55.45 16.01
C ASP A 569 2.47 54.95 15.86
N ASN A 570 3.14 54.54 16.94
CA ASN A 570 4.48 53.96 16.86
C ASN A 570 4.47 52.59 16.15
N MET A 571 3.48 51.75 16.44
CA MET A 571 3.30 50.44 15.80
C MET A 571 2.92 50.56 14.32
N THR A 572 2.22 51.63 13.93
CA THR A 572 1.88 51.84 12.51
C THR A 572 3.10 51.96 11.59
N SER A 573 4.29 52.28 12.15
CA SER A 573 5.54 52.42 11.40
C SER A 573 6.40 51.14 11.26
N SER A 574 5.99 50.02 11.87
CA SER A 574 6.78 48.78 12.01
C SER A 574 6.36 47.66 11.03
N GLU A 575 6.50 47.90 9.73
CA GLU A 575 6.26 46.85 8.74
C GLU A 575 7.43 45.86 8.65
N LEU A 576 7.18 44.57 8.46
CA LEU A 576 8.25 43.59 8.23
C LEU A 576 9.05 43.95 6.96
N ASN A 577 10.33 43.59 6.92
CA ASN A 577 11.07 43.48 5.67
C ASN A 577 10.55 42.26 4.86
N ASN A 578 11.04 42.05 3.65
CA ASN A 578 10.52 40.98 2.80
C ASN A 578 10.97 39.60 3.29
N GLU A 579 12.20 39.46 3.75
CA GLU A 579 12.76 38.19 4.18
C GLU A 579 12.01 37.62 5.40
N LEU A 580 11.77 38.46 6.42
CA LEU A 580 10.99 38.07 7.59
C LEU A 580 9.51 37.86 7.26
N PHE A 581 8.95 38.63 6.32
CA PHE A 581 7.60 38.36 5.82
C PHE A 581 7.51 37.00 5.12
N TYR A 582 8.46 36.67 4.24
CA TYR A 582 8.51 35.36 3.58
C TYR A 582 8.67 34.24 4.59
N ARG A 583 9.49 34.42 5.62
CA ARG A 583 9.61 33.47 6.73
C ARG A 583 8.26 33.26 7.44
N ARG A 584 7.60 34.32 7.91
CA ARG A 584 6.28 34.20 8.57
C ARG A 584 5.25 33.54 7.64
N ALA A 585 5.08 34.08 6.43
CA ALA A 585 4.10 33.59 5.48
C ALA A 585 4.33 32.11 5.14
N SER A 586 5.58 31.69 4.94
CA SER A 586 5.94 30.30 4.70
C SER A 586 5.67 29.40 5.91
N LEU A 587 6.03 29.84 7.12
CA LEU A 587 5.78 29.07 8.35
C LEU A 587 4.28 28.89 8.64
N ASP A 588 3.48 29.93 8.43
CA ASP A 588 2.02 29.91 8.69
C ASP A 588 1.22 29.18 7.62
N SER A 589 1.72 29.11 6.38
CA SER A 589 1.04 28.41 5.28
C SER A 589 1.49 26.96 5.17
N ARG A 590 2.82 26.72 5.10
CA ARG A 590 3.42 25.44 4.75
C ARG A 590 4.41 24.91 5.81
N GLY A 591 4.44 25.50 7.00
CA GLY A 591 5.08 24.91 8.19
C GLY A 591 6.61 24.95 8.24
N VAL A 592 7.28 25.35 7.16
CA VAL A 592 8.74 25.43 7.10
C VAL A 592 9.17 26.81 6.57
N PRO A 593 10.36 27.32 6.92
CA PRO A 593 10.91 28.52 6.31
C PRO A 593 11.23 28.28 4.82
N PRO A 594 11.34 29.34 4.00
CA PRO A 594 11.86 29.18 2.65
C PRO A 594 13.32 28.71 2.68
N SER A 595 13.66 27.80 1.77
CA SER A 595 15.06 27.45 1.53
C SER A 595 15.83 28.64 0.96
N LEU A 596 17.16 28.58 1.01
CA LEU A 596 17.99 29.63 0.42
C LEU A 596 17.71 29.83 -1.09
N GLU A 597 17.47 28.74 -1.82
CA GLU A 597 17.14 28.79 -3.25
C GLU A 597 15.75 29.42 -3.50
N GLU A 598 14.76 29.10 -2.66
CA GLU A 598 13.44 29.72 -2.72
C GLU A 598 13.50 31.21 -2.41
N LEU A 599 14.25 31.62 -1.37
CA LEU A 599 14.46 33.04 -1.04
C LEU A 599 15.07 33.82 -2.21
N LYS A 600 16.16 33.28 -2.78
CA LYS A 600 16.84 33.90 -3.93
C LYS A 600 15.86 34.04 -5.11
N THR A 601 15.03 33.04 -5.35
CA THR A 601 14.00 33.09 -6.41
C THR A 601 12.98 34.21 -6.15
N LEU A 602 12.47 34.33 -4.93
CA LEU A 602 11.51 35.38 -4.54
C LEU A 602 12.07 36.81 -4.66
N GLN A 603 13.38 36.99 -4.42
CA GLN A 603 14.04 38.30 -4.44
C GLN A 603 14.37 38.84 -5.85
N THR A 604 14.33 38.01 -6.89
CA THR A 604 14.81 38.38 -8.24
C THR A 604 13.81 39.15 -9.12
N THR A 605 12.58 39.40 -8.64
CA THR A 605 11.53 40.03 -9.47
C THR A 605 11.46 41.55 -9.27
N ALA A 606 11.82 42.34 -10.30
CA ALA A 606 11.67 43.80 -10.29
C ALA A 606 10.17 44.22 -10.33
N SER A 607 9.53 44.26 -9.16
CA SER A 607 8.13 44.68 -8.97
C SER A 607 7.94 45.34 -7.60
N SER A 608 6.80 45.98 -7.35
CA SER A 608 6.54 46.60 -6.04
C SER A 608 6.49 45.54 -4.93
N LYS A 609 6.73 45.96 -3.68
CA LYS A 609 6.75 45.07 -2.50
C LYS A 609 5.44 44.28 -2.37
N GLU A 610 4.31 44.95 -2.58
CA GLU A 610 2.97 44.38 -2.48
C GLU A 610 2.77 43.26 -3.50
N VAL A 611 3.24 43.45 -4.74
CA VAL A 611 3.18 42.44 -5.80
C VAL A 611 4.08 41.25 -5.49
N GLN A 612 5.27 41.48 -4.95
CA GLN A 612 6.18 40.40 -4.54
C GLN A 612 5.56 39.55 -3.43
N ARG A 613 4.98 40.19 -2.41
CA ARG A 613 4.33 39.49 -1.29
C ARG A 613 3.10 38.71 -1.71
N ALA A 614 2.23 39.29 -2.53
CA ALA A 614 1.06 38.59 -3.06
C ALA A 614 1.47 37.33 -3.84
N LYS A 615 2.48 37.43 -4.71
CA LYS A 615 3.03 36.27 -5.42
C LYS A 615 3.62 35.21 -4.48
N ALA A 616 4.34 35.63 -3.44
CA ALA A 616 4.89 34.70 -2.45
C ALA A 616 3.77 33.96 -1.71
N ILE A 617 2.70 34.66 -1.29
CA ILE A 617 1.51 34.05 -0.70
C ILE A 617 0.93 32.99 -1.65
N ASP A 618 0.73 33.34 -2.92
CA ASP A 618 0.14 32.44 -3.90
C ASP A 618 0.99 31.16 -4.07
N LEU A 619 2.32 31.34 -4.22
CA LEU A 619 3.28 30.23 -4.32
C LEU A 619 3.24 29.32 -3.08
N PHE A 620 3.21 29.89 -1.88
CA PHE A 620 3.19 29.09 -0.66
C PHE A 620 1.86 28.37 -0.42
N LEU A 621 0.73 28.94 -0.88
CA LEU A 621 -0.57 28.29 -0.78
C LEU A 621 -0.76 27.19 -1.82
N GLU A 622 -0.12 27.29 -2.99
CA GLU A 622 -0.16 26.23 -4.01
C GLU A 622 0.81 25.07 -3.72
N ASP A 623 1.74 25.26 -2.78
CA ASP A 623 2.73 24.27 -2.35
C ASP A 623 2.08 23.07 -1.65
N ASP A 624 2.51 21.85 -1.99
CA ASP A 624 2.02 20.62 -1.38
C ASP A 624 2.34 20.54 0.13
N ARG A 625 3.41 21.20 0.60
CA ARG A 625 3.76 21.32 2.03
C ARG A 625 2.68 22.04 2.87
N TRP A 626 1.72 22.70 2.22
CA TRP A 626 0.48 23.12 2.88
C TRP A 626 -0.18 21.95 3.61
N ALA A 627 -0.32 20.79 2.96
CA ALA A 627 -0.97 19.64 3.55
C ALA A 627 -0.19 19.11 4.75
N ASP A 628 1.15 19.04 4.65
CA ASP A 628 2.04 18.66 5.75
C ASP A 628 1.80 19.51 7.00
N HIS A 629 1.79 20.83 6.82
CA HIS A 629 1.63 21.77 7.94
C HIS A 629 0.28 21.65 8.63
N TRP A 630 -0.80 21.61 7.84
CA TRP A 630 -2.16 21.65 8.38
C TRP A 630 -2.64 20.30 8.91
N THR A 631 -2.01 19.18 8.51
CA THR A 631 -2.37 17.85 9.01
C THR A 631 -2.17 17.72 10.52
N SER A 632 -1.02 18.17 11.04
CA SER A 632 -0.69 18.14 12.48
C SER A 632 -1.74 18.84 13.34
N TYR A 633 -2.28 19.97 12.86
CA TYR A 633 -3.35 20.70 13.54
C TYR A 633 -4.63 19.88 13.63
N TRP A 634 -5.03 19.26 12.53
CA TRP A 634 -6.25 18.46 12.49
C TRP A 634 -6.11 17.13 13.23
N GLN A 635 -4.90 16.57 13.35
CA GLN A 635 -4.65 15.42 14.23
C GLN A 635 -5.03 15.74 15.68
N ASP A 636 -4.68 16.93 16.18
CA ASP A 636 -5.06 17.37 17.52
C ASP A 636 -6.56 17.59 17.67
N LYS A 637 -7.19 18.29 16.71
CA LYS A 637 -8.61 18.64 16.78
C LYS A 637 -9.52 17.43 16.62
N LEU A 638 -9.09 16.44 15.85
CA LEU A 638 -9.86 15.23 15.59
C LEU A 638 -9.50 14.07 16.53
N ALA A 639 -8.72 14.34 17.58
CA ALA A 639 -8.27 13.32 18.53
C ALA A 639 -7.66 12.10 17.81
N GLU A 640 -6.86 12.37 16.78
CA GLU A 640 -6.11 11.33 16.10
C GLU A 640 -5.03 10.85 17.07
N ASN A 641 -5.13 9.58 17.47
CA ASN A 641 -4.35 8.97 18.54
C ASN A 641 -3.26 8.00 17.99
N PRO A 642 -2.04 8.48 17.70
CA PRO A 642 -0.86 7.69 17.29
C PRO A 642 -0.27 6.76 18.35
N ASN A 643 -1.06 6.16 19.25
CA ASN A 643 -0.48 5.67 20.50
C ASN A 643 0.54 4.53 20.35
N ILE A 644 0.42 3.69 19.30
CA ILE A 644 1.35 2.58 19.03
C ILE A 644 1.08 1.98 17.65
N LEU A 645 2.07 1.35 17.01
CA LEU A 645 1.90 0.53 15.79
C LEU A 645 0.92 -0.68 15.88
N LYS A 646 0.20 -0.84 17.01
CA LYS A 646 -0.79 -1.89 17.26
C LYS A 646 -2.21 -1.28 17.23
N PRO A 647 -3.03 -1.52 16.19
CA PRO A 647 -4.39 -0.99 16.09
C PRO A 647 -5.30 -1.27 17.29
N SER A 648 -5.10 -2.41 17.93
CA SER A 648 -5.90 -2.87 19.07
C SER A 648 -5.77 -2.02 20.33
N LEU A 649 -4.70 -1.22 20.46
CA LEU A 649 -4.45 -0.34 21.62
C LEU A 649 -4.87 1.10 21.33
N ASN A 650 -6.11 1.25 20.84
CA ASN A 650 -6.77 2.53 20.61
C ASN A 650 -6.05 3.44 19.59
N ASN A 651 -5.37 2.85 18.60
CA ASN A 651 -4.69 3.61 17.55
C ASN A 651 -5.66 3.95 16.42
N THR A 652 -5.92 5.25 16.23
CA THR A 652 -6.67 5.79 15.09
C THR A 652 -5.74 6.36 13.99
N GLY A 653 -4.46 6.48 14.31
CA GLY A 653 -3.28 6.61 13.44
C GLY A 653 -3.56 6.84 11.97
N PRO A 654 -3.92 5.77 11.24
CA PRO A 654 -3.91 5.79 9.80
C PRO A 654 -4.79 6.88 9.16
N PHE A 655 -5.94 7.25 9.74
CA PHE A 655 -6.85 8.20 9.04
C PHE A 655 -6.25 9.60 8.85
N ARG A 656 -5.13 9.91 9.50
CA ARG A 656 -4.32 11.11 9.22
C ARG A 656 -3.94 11.25 7.75
N TYR A 657 -3.76 10.14 7.03
CA TYR A 657 -3.41 10.21 5.62
C TYR A 657 -4.56 10.74 4.77
N TRP A 658 -5.82 10.45 5.13
CA TRP A 658 -6.97 11.11 4.51
C TRP A 658 -7.05 12.60 4.87
N ILE A 659 -6.66 13.00 6.09
CA ILE A 659 -6.55 14.43 6.45
C ILE A 659 -5.58 15.11 5.49
N HIS A 660 -4.38 14.54 5.34
CA HIS A 660 -3.35 15.04 4.46
C HIS A 660 -3.83 15.11 3.01
N ASP A 661 -4.33 14.01 2.44
CA ASP A 661 -4.82 13.97 1.06
C ASP A 661 -5.92 15.00 0.79
N SER A 662 -6.81 15.20 1.76
CA SER A 662 -7.90 16.16 1.66
C SER A 662 -7.39 17.60 1.62
N LEU A 663 -6.37 17.92 2.42
CA LEU A 663 -5.72 19.23 2.39
C LEU A 663 -4.87 19.42 1.13
N LEU A 664 -4.25 18.34 0.64
CA LEU A 664 -3.40 18.33 -0.55
C LEU A 664 -4.20 18.67 -1.82
N ILE A 665 -5.43 18.17 -1.96
CA ILE A 665 -6.34 18.58 -3.04
C ILE A 665 -7.21 19.80 -2.71
N ASN A 666 -6.97 20.47 -1.57
CA ASN A 666 -7.77 21.60 -1.08
C ASN A 666 -9.28 21.30 -1.02
N LYS A 667 -9.68 20.16 -0.43
CA LYS A 667 -11.10 19.85 -0.25
C LYS A 667 -11.79 20.98 0.53
N PRO A 668 -12.96 21.45 0.05
CA PRO A 668 -13.84 22.33 0.81
C PRO A 668 -14.07 21.81 2.24
N MET A 669 -14.09 22.70 3.24
CA MET A 669 -14.18 22.26 4.64
C MET A 669 -15.51 21.59 4.97
N ASP A 670 -16.61 21.97 4.31
CA ASP A 670 -17.90 21.29 4.44
C ASP A 670 -17.83 19.84 3.93
N ARG A 671 -17.12 19.62 2.82
CA ARG A 671 -16.81 18.29 2.29
C ARG A 671 -15.90 17.49 3.23
N PHE A 672 -14.83 18.09 3.71
CA PHE A 672 -13.90 17.47 4.67
C PHE A 672 -14.66 16.92 5.88
N VAL A 673 -15.50 17.75 6.51
CA VAL A 673 -16.30 17.35 7.68
C VAL A 673 -17.32 16.27 7.34
N THR A 674 -17.96 16.37 6.18
CA THR A 674 -18.95 15.39 5.75
C THR A 674 -18.31 14.02 5.51
N GLU A 675 -17.18 13.96 4.82
CA GLU A 675 -16.44 12.71 4.60
C GLU A 675 -15.90 12.11 5.90
N LEU A 676 -15.44 12.93 6.85
CA LEU A 676 -15.06 12.48 8.18
C LEU A 676 -16.23 11.78 8.89
N ILE A 677 -17.42 12.40 8.88
CA ILE A 677 -18.63 11.88 9.55
C ILE A 677 -19.15 10.61 8.86
N ARG A 678 -19.01 10.51 7.54
CA ARG A 678 -19.38 9.30 6.77
C ARG A 678 -18.53 8.10 7.18
N MET A 679 -17.27 8.32 7.57
CA MET A 679 -16.32 7.29 8.03
C MET A 679 -16.18 6.13 7.01
N GLN A 680 -16.04 6.46 5.73
CA GLN A 680 -15.86 5.48 4.64
C GLN A 680 -14.37 5.12 4.41
N GLY A 681 -14.09 4.14 3.55
CA GLY A 681 -12.73 3.72 3.21
C GLY A 681 -12.11 2.74 4.21
N SER A 682 -10.78 2.63 4.19
CA SER A 682 -10.08 1.66 5.03
C SER A 682 -9.89 2.14 6.46
N ARG A 683 -10.10 1.24 7.42
CA ARG A 683 -9.75 1.45 8.84
C ARG A 683 -8.24 1.44 9.10
N TYR A 684 -7.47 0.76 8.27
CA TYR A 684 -6.05 0.48 8.51
C TYR A 684 -5.11 1.12 7.48
N ALA A 685 -5.61 1.43 6.28
CA ALA A 685 -4.83 2.05 5.18
C ALA A 685 -5.12 3.55 4.99
N GLY A 686 -5.72 4.18 6.00
CA GLY A 686 -5.78 5.64 6.11
C GLY A 686 -7.01 6.33 5.55
N GLY A 687 -8.14 5.62 5.44
CA GLY A 687 -9.44 6.23 5.17
C GLY A 687 -10.12 6.78 6.45
N PRO A 688 -11.16 7.63 6.30
CA PRO A 688 -11.99 8.15 7.40
C PRO A 688 -12.59 7.08 8.32
N ALA A 689 -12.77 5.84 7.86
CA ALA A 689 -13.21 4.73 8.70
C ALA A 689 -12.28 4.49 9.92
N GLY A 690 -11.01 4.89 9.84
CA GLY A 690 -10.10 4.87 11.00
C GLY A 690 -10.54 5.81 12.13
N PHE A 691 -11.31 6.86 11.85
CA PHE A 691 -11.88 7.75 12.86
C PHE A 691 -12.93 7.04 13.74
N GLU A 692 -13.62 6.02 13.23
CA GLU A 692 -14.58 5.20 13.99
C GLU A 692 -13.87 4.37 15.08
N MET A 693 -12.58 4.09 14.91
CA MET A 693 -11.84 3.26 15.85
C MET A 693 -11.69 3.99 17.20
N ALA A 694 -12.13 3.33 18.27
CA ALA A 694 -11.79 3.67 19.64
C ALA A 694 -11.87 2.40 20.51
N THR A 695 -10.95 1.46 20.31
CA THR A 695 -11.06 0.08 20.84
C THR A 695 -11.09 -0.03 22.37
N GLU A 696 -10.78 1.06 23.08
CA GLU A 696 -10.81 1.16 24.54
C GLU A 696 -11.93 2.08 25.07
N ASN A 697 -12.90 2.45 24.21
CA ASN A 697 -14.09 3.19 24.62
C ASN A 697 -15.32 2.27 24.56
N ASP A 698 -16.13 2.27 25.61
CA ASP A 698 -17.38 1.51 25.74
C ASP A 698 -18.50 2.06 24.84
N VAL A 699 -18.43 3.34 24.45
CA VAL A 699 -19.34 3.98 23.48
C VAL A 699 -18.54 4.90 22.53
N PRO A 700 -17.77 4.33 21.57
CA PRO A 700 -16.92 5.11 20.65
C PRO A 700 -17.65 6.27 19.97
N ALA A 701 -18.87 6.03 19.48
CA ALA A 701 -19.62 7.03 18.73
C ALA A 701 -20.01 8.27 19.57
N ALA A 702 -20.24 8.12 20.88
CA ALA A 702 -20.50 9.26 21.76
C ALA A 702 -19.24 10.13 21.93
N GLU A 703 -18.06 9.51 22.06
CA GLU A 703 -16.79 10.25 22.09
C GLU A 703 -16.54 10.99 20.76
N LYS A 704 -16.77 10.32 19.63
CA LYS A 704 -16.61 10.94 18.31
C LYS A 704 -17.60 12.09 18.07
N ALA A 705 -18.82 11.99 18.63
CA ALA A 705 -19.77 13.10 18.63
C ALA A 705 -19.22 14.32 19.39
N HIS A 706 -18.60 14.11 20.57
CA HIS A 706 -17.92 15.18 21.29
C HIS A 706 -16.77 15.78 20.48
N VAL A 707 -15.94 14.95 19.85
CA VAL A 707 -14.83 15.41 18.97
C VAL A 707 -15.35 16.32 17.86
N ILE A 708 -16.38 15.87 17.13
CA ILE A 708 -16.98 16.64 16.04
C ILE A 708 -17.58 17.97 16.55
N ALA A 709 -18.31 17.93 17.67
CA ALA A 709 -18.92 19.12 18.26
C ALA A 709 -17.86 20.14 18.74
N SER A 710 -16.78 19.68 19.37
CA SER A 710 -15.67 20.54 19.80
C SER A 710 -14.93 21.13 18.59
N ALA A 711 -14.57 20.29 17.62
CA ALA A 711 -13.79 20.71 16.46
C ALA A 711 -14.54 21.73 15.57
N PHE A 712 -15.82 21.49 15.28
CA PHE A 712 -16.55 22.22 14.24
C PHE A 712 -17.66 23.14 14.75
N MET A 713 -18.07 23.00 16.01
CA MET A 713 -19.09 23.87 16.64
C MET A 713 -18.57 24.60 17.88
N ALA A 714 -17.29 24.40 18.24
CA ALA A 714 -16.69 24.88 19.50
C ALA A 714 -17.61 24.61 20.70
N THR A 715 -18.05 23.37 20.80
CA THR A 715 -19.02 22.92 21.81
C THR A 715 -18.42 21.79 22.65
N ASN A 716 -18.27 22.04 23.96
CA ASN A 716 -17.72 21.05 24.88
C ASN A 716 -18.82 20.19 25.51
N MET A 717 -18.91 18.93 25.07
CA MET A 717 -19.86 17.94 25.58
C MET A 717 -19.19 16.87 26.46
N LYS A 718 -17.93 17.07 26.89
CA LYS A 718 -17.16 16.03 27.59
C LYS A 718 -17.83 15.55 28.88
N CYS A 719 -18.40 16.46 29.67
CA CYS A 719 -19.11 16.11 30.91
C CYS A 719 -20.38 15.29 30.62
N ALA A 720 -21.05 15.59 29.49
CA ALA A 720 -22.24 14.88 29.00
C ALA A 720 -21.99 13.39 28.67
N ARG A 721 -20.75 12.91 28.82
CA ARG A 721 -20.41 11.48 28.68
C ARG A 721 -21.02 10.63 29.80
N CYS A 722 -21.06 11.12 31.04
CA CYS A 722 -21.44 10.32 32.23
C CYS A 722 -22.62 10.89 33.04
N HIS A 723 -22.90 12.19 32.89
CA HIS A 723 -23.98 12.91 33.58
C HIS A 723 -24.32 14.15 32.74
N ASP A 724 -25.43 14.84 33.01
CA ASP A 724 -25.73 16.10 32.33
C ASP A 724 -24.66 17.14 32.65
N ALA A 725 -24.28 17.96 31.67
CA ALA A 725 -23.17 18.90 31.84
C ALA A 725 -23.56 19.97 32.89
N PRO A 726 -22.79 20.13 33.97
CA PRO A 726 -23.20 20.99 35.10
C PRO A 726 -23.04 22.49 34.80
N TYR A 727 -22.17 22.83 33.86
CA TYR A 727 -21.83 24.20 33.49
C TYR A 727 -22.14 24.50 32.03
N HIS A 728 -22.90 23.63 31.36
CA HIS A 728 -23.26 23.78 29.96
C HIS A 728 -24.70 23.29 29.73
N PRO A 729 -25.39 23.75 28.67
CA PRO A 729 -26.79 23.38 28.43
C PRO A 729 -26.96 21.98 27.82
N TRP A 730 -25.88 21.17 27.76
CA TRP A 730 -25.87 19.86 27.10
C TRP A 730 -26.24 18.74 28.07
N THR A 731 -27.27 17.95 27.74
CA THR A 731 -27.61 16.74 28.50
C THR A 731 -26.81 15.55 28.01
N GLN A 732 -26.70 14.52 28.83
CA GLN A 732 -26.15 13.23 28.44
C GLN A 732 -26.92 12.63 27.25
N ARG A 733 -28.25 12.78 27.24
CA ARG A 733 -29.09 12.31 26.13
C ARG A 733 -28.74 12.99 24.81
N ASP A 734 -28.37 14.27 24.81
CA ASP A 734 -27.97 14.99 23.60
C ASP A 734 -26.72 14.38 22.96
N LEU A 735 -25.68 14.13 23.78
CA LEU A 735 -24.44 13.51 23.31
C LEU A 735 -24.70 12.11 22.73
N PHE A 736 -25.48 11.29 23.43
CA PHE A 736 -25.81 9.94 22.99
C PHE A 736 -26.70 9.92 21.75
N SER A 737 -27.54 10.93 21.53
CA SER A 737 -28.38 11.04 20.32
C SER A 737 -27.52 11.33 19.09
N LEU A 738 -26.53 12.22 19.21
CA LEU A 738 -25.51 12.44 18.17
C LEU A 738 -24.66 11.20 17.93
N GLY A 739 -24.25 10.51 19.01
CA GLY A 739 -23.56 9.23 18.92
C GLY A 739 -24.39 8.19 18.15
N ALA A 740 -25.70 8.09 18.41
CA ALA A 740 -26.59 7.16 17.71
C ALA A 740 -26.75 7.52 16.22
N MET A 741 -26.73 8.81 15.86
CA MET A 741 -26.65 9.24 14.46
C MET A 741 -25.35 8.76 13.80
N LEU A 742 -24.20 8.86 14.48
CA LEU A 742 -22.91 8.35 14.00
C LEU A 742 -22.87 6.82 13.93
N SER A 743 -23.50 6.11 14.84
CA SER A 743 -23.62 4.64 14.77
C SER A 743 -24.67 4.16 13.76
N GLN A 744 -25.49 5.06 13.22
CA GLN A 744 -26.65 4.75 12.37
C GLN A 744 -27.61 3.73 12.99
N SER A 745 -27.64 3.68 14.33
CA SER A 745 -28.42 2.72 15.09
C SER A 745 -28.61 3.22 16.53
N PRO A 746 -29.64 2.74 17.24
CA PRO A 746 -29.86 3.12 18.63
C PRO A 746 -28.70 2.67 19.52
N ILE A 747 -28.28 3.52 20.47
CA ILE A 747 -27.20 3.21 21.41
C ILE A 747 -27.80 2.82 22.76
N LYS A 748 -27.32 1.69 23.29
CA LYS A 748 -27.59 1.27 24.67
C LYS A 748 -26.57 1.90 25.61
N VAL A 749 -27.03 2.55 26.67
CA VAL A 749 -26.17 3.23 27.66
C VAL A 749 -25.51 2.19 28.57
N PRO A 750 -24.18 2.06 28.59
CA PRO A 750 -23.52 1.10 29.47
C PRO A 750 -23.38 1.67 30.89
N ALA A 751 -23.25 0.79 31.89
CA ALA A 751 -23.13 1.18 33.29
C ALA A 751 -21.91 2.07 33.58
N THR A 752 -20.83 1.89 32.83
CA THR A 752 -19.60 2.70 32.86
C THR A 752 -19.80 4.15 32.41
N SER A 753 -20.93 4.42 31.73
CA SER A 753 -21.31 5.75 31.25
C SER A 753 -22.33 6.44 32.15
N SER A 754 -22.40 6.09 33.43
CA SER A 754 -23.31 6.73 34.37
C SER A 754 -22.64 6.83 35.73
N VAL A 755 -22.90 7.91 36.45
CA VAL A 755 -22.41 8.06 37.83
C VAL A 755 -23.19 7.10 38.74
N PRO A 756 -22.52 6.22 39.51
CA PRO A 756 -23.21 5.24 40.37
C PRO A 756 -24.12 5.91 41.42
N LYS A 757 -25.24 5.25 41.76
CA LYS A 757 -26.21 5.79 42.74
C LYS A 757 -25.59 6.08 44.10
N GLU A 758 -24.59 5.29 44.51
CA GLU A 758 -23.86 5.45 45.76
C GLU A 758 -23.15 6.80 45.87
N PHE A 759 -22.79 7.43 44.74
CA PHE A 759 -22.21 8.78 44.72
C PHE A 759 -23.22 9.82 45.22
N PHE A 760 -24.46 9.76 44.72
CA PHE A 760 -25.53 10.68 45.11
C PHE A 760 -26.04 10.41 46.53
N GLU A 761 -26.08 9.14 46.96
CA GLU A 761 -26.41 8.78 48.35
C GLU A 761 -25.41 9.33 49.37
N ARG A 762 -24.12 9.42 49.00
CA ARG A 762 -23.06 10.01 49.84
C ARG A 762 -23.08 11.54 49.86
N LYS A 763 -23.44 12.17 48.74
CA LYS A 763 -23.45 13.65 48.57
C LYS A 763 -24.77 14.30 49.01
N GLY A 764 -25.88 13.58 49.03
CA GLY A 764 -27.20 14.13 49.32
C GLY A 764 -27.66 15.16 48.27
N ASN A 765 -28.45 16.16 48.70
CA ASN A 765 -28.97 17.24 47.82
C ASN A 765 -27.90 18.27 47.38
N ASP A 766 -26.63 18.10 47.74
CA ASP A 766 -25.54 19.03 47.42
C ASP A 766 -24.74 18.59 46.16
N SER A 767 -25.35 17.79 45.28
CA SER A 767 -24.71 17.39 44.01
C SER A 767 -24.75 18.51 42.98
N ALA A 768 -23.58 18.87 42.42
CA ALA A 768 -23.47 19.82 41.32
C ALA A 768 -23.80 19.21 39.94
N ILE A 769 -24.04 17.90 39.88
CA ILE A 769 -24.30 17.14 38.65
C ILE A 769 -25.63 16.38 38.77
N GLU A 770 -26.29 16.14 37.64
CA GLU A 770 -27.53 15.39 37.51
C GLU A 770 -27.36 14.27 36.47
N VAL A 771 -28.00 13.11 36.69
CA VAL A 771 -28.05 12.00 35.72
C VAL A 771 -29.49 11.80 35.28
N THR A 772 -29.80 12.14 34.03
CA THR A 772 -31.13 11.99 33.44
C THR A 772 -31.24 10.81 32.46
N LEU A 773 -30.13 10.11 32.21
CA LEU A 773 -30.07 8.93 31.36
C LEU A 773 -29.43 7.76 32.14
N PHE A 774 -30.20 6.69 32.36
CA PHE A 774 -29.77 5.58 33.21
C PHE A 774 -29.16 4.41 32.41
N PRO A 775 -28.35 3.54 33.06
CA PRO A 775 -27.85 2.33 32.43
C PRO A 775 -28.97 1.47 31.83
N ASP A 776 -28.65 0.81 30.72
CA ASP A 776 -29.54 0.00 29.88
C ASP A 776 -30.63 0.74 29.09
N GLU A 777 -30.77 2.06 29.27
CA GLU A 777 -31.64 2.86 28.39
C GLU A 777 -31.15 2.86 26.94
N ILE A 778 -32.09 2.96 26.00
CA ILE A 778 -31.84 3.04 24.57
C ILE A 778 -32.04 4.49 24.12
N VAL A 779 -31.04 5.04 23.45
CA VAL A 779 -31.09 6.37 22.84
C VAL A 779 -31.15 6.23 21.33
N GLU A 780 -32.21 6.79 20.75
CA GLU A 780 -32.44 6.80 19.30
C GLU A 780 -31.58 7.86 18.60
N PRO A 781 -31.21 7.66 17.32
CA PRO A 781 -30.58 8.70 16.51
C PRO A 781 -31.44 9.97 16.46
N GLY A 782 -30.86 11.13 16.78
CA GLY A 782 -31.58 12.39 16.71
C GLY A 782 -30.71 13.62 16.92
N TRP A 783 -31.09 14.71 16.26
CA TRP A 783 -30.45 16.02 16.46
C TRP A 783 -30.95 16.66 17.77
N PRO A 784 -30.05 17.09 18.67
CA PRO A 784 -30.42 17.75 19.92
C PRO A 784 -31.27 19.00 19.70
N SER A 785 -32.41 19.09 20.40
CA SER A 785 -33.39 20.14 20.17
C SER A 785 -33.14 21.42 20.96
N LEU A 786 -32.56 21.36 22.17
CA LEU A 786 -32.40 22.52 23.06
C LEU A 786 -31.11 23.33 22.87
N PRO A 787 -29.93 22.74 22.60
CA PRO A 787 -28.70 23.48 22.83
C PRO A 787 -28.02 24.01 21.54
N PHE A 788 -28.53 23.65 20.36
CA PHE A 788 -28.17 24.25 19.06
C PHE A 788 -29.23 25.25 18.54
N GLN A 789 -29.99 25.90 19.43
CA GLN A 789 -30.98 26.92 19.08
C GLN A 789 -30.44 28.36 19.13
N ASP A 790 -29.12 28.55 19.30
CA ASP A 790 -28.56 29.90 19.19
C ASP A 790 -28.75 30.47 17.78
N ALA A 791 -28.72 31.80 17.66
CA ALA A 791 -28.99 32.48 16.39
C ALA A 791 -28.00 32.11 15.28
N ASP A 792 -26.82 31.58 15.62
CA ASP A 792 -25.79 31.17 14.67
C ASP A 792 -26.00 29.74 14.14
N CYS A 793 -26.62 28.84 14.90
CA CYS A 793 -26.79 27.43 14.53
C CYS A 793 -27.95 27.16 13.55
N GLY A 794 -28.89 28.10 13.45
CA GLY A 794 -30.05 28.00 12.57
C GLY A 794 -31.11 26.99 13.04
N PRO A 795 -32.10 26.63 12.19
CA PRO A 795 -33.25 25.80 12.58
C PRO A 795 -32.87 24.36 12.96
N THR A 796 -33.50 23.73 13.95
CA THR A 796 -33.16 22.36 14.39
C THR A 796 -33.55 21.23 13.41
N THR A 797 -34.06 21.57 12.22
CA THR A 797 -34.44 20.64 11.16
C THR A 797 -33.74 21.00 9.85
N LEU A 798 -33.43 20.00 9.03
CA LEU A 798 -32.92 20.22 7.68
C LEU A 798 -33.97 20.90 6.80
N ASN A 799 -33.51 21.78 5.92
CA ASN A 799 -34.32 22.33 4.84
C ASN A 799 -34.72 21.18 3.90
N GLY A 800 -35.97 21.21 3.40
CA GLY A 800 -36.50 20.19 2.50
C GLY A 800 -35.62 19.94 1.28
N GLN A 801 -34.92 20.96 0.77
CA GLN A 801 -33.98 20.83 -0.35
C GLN A 801 -32.80 19.87 -0.06
N TYR A 802 -32.32 19.80 1.19
CA TYR A 802 -31.30 18.81 1.55
C TYR A 802 -31.89 17.39 1.64
N LEU A 803 -33.17 17.26 1.97
CA LEU A 803 -33.87 15.97 2.09
C LEU A 803 -34.39 15.43 0.75
N GLU A 804 -34.34 16.23 -0.32
CA GLU A 804 -34.58 15.76 -1.69
C GLU A 804 -33.45 14.83 -2.19
N ASP A 805 -32.28 14.85 -1.53
CA ASP A 805 -31.17 13.94 -1.82
C ASP A 805 -31.32 12.61 -1.06
N ASP A 806 -31.45 11.52 -1.81
CA ASP A 806 -31.60 10.15 -1.27
C ASP A 806 -30.42 9.73 -0.37
N ARG A 807 -29.19 10.23 -0.64
CA ARG A 807 -28.00 9.97 0.21
C ARG A 807 -28.22 10.54 1.60
N ILE A 808 -28.77 11.75 1.70
CA ILE A 808 -29.02 12.44 2.96
C ILE A 808 -30.26 11.85 3.65
N ALA A 809 -31.37 11.68 2.92
CA ALA A 809 -32.60 11.15 3.49
C ALA A 809 -32.42 9.73 4.08
N GLY A 810 -31.55 8.90 3.47
CA GLY A 810 -31.33 7.51 3.86
C GLY A 810 -30.30 7.25 4.97
N SER A 811 -29.55 8.26 5.43
CA SER A 811 -28.46 8.06 6.41
C SER A 811 -28.43 9.12 7.50
N SER A 812 -28.44 8.68 8.77
CA SER A 812 -28.29 9.60 9.90
C SER A 812 -26.89 10.24 9.98
N ARG A 813 -25.84 9.60 9.45
CA ARG A 813 -24.50 10.23 9.32
C ARG A 813 -24.55 11.40 8.36
N GLU A 814 -25.18 11.22 7.20
CA GLU A 814 -25.33 12.28 6.19
C GLU A 814 -26.21 13.42 6.68
N GLN A 815 -27.28 13.12 7.43
CA GLN A 815 -28.12 14.15 8.07
C GLN A 815 -27.34 14.94 9.13
N LEU A 816 -26.56 14.26 9.97
CA LEU A 816 -25.67 14.89 10.95
C LEU A 816 -24.66 15.82 10.26
N ALA A 817 -23.98 15.33 9.23
CA ALA A 817 -23.05 16.13 8.45
C ALA A 817 -23.71 17.35 7.79
N ALA A 818 -24.89 17.18 7.21
CA ALA A 818 -25.64 18.27 6.58
C ALA A 818 -26.10 19.31 7.60
N MET A 819 -26.57 18.90 8.79
CA MET A 819 -26.97 19.83 9.85
C MET A 819 -25.79 20.68 10.34
N LEU A 820 -24.60 20.10 10.41
CA LEU A 820 -23.37 20.79 10.81
C LEU A 820 -22.88 21.77 9.74
N THR A 821 -22.83 21.36 8.48
CA THR A 821 -22.07 22.11 7.46
C THR A 821 -22.89 23.05 6.59
N ARG A 822 -24.22 22.97 6.62
CA ARG A 822 -25.11 23.86 5.85
C ARG A 822 -24.91 25.34 6.21
N ALA A 823 -25.19 26.21 5.26
CA ALA A 823 -25.00 27.65 5.42
C ALA A 823 -25.94 28.31 6.44
N GLU A 824 -27.11 27.71 6.73
CA GLU A 824 -27.99 28.15 7.80
C GLU A 824 -27.30 28.07 9.17
N ASN A 825 -26.33 27.15 9.32
CA ASN A 825 -25.50 27.03 10.49
C ASN A 825 -24.23 27.90 10.32
N GLN A 826 -24.35 29.18 10.64
CA GLN A 826 -23.25 30.14 10.62
C GLN A 826 -22.16 29.81 11.66
N ARG A 827 -22.49 29.07 12.73
CA ARG A 827 -21.52 28.67 13.76
C ARG A 827 -20.37 27.89 13.16
N PHE A 828 -20.66 26.96 12.26
CA PHE A 828 -19.63 26.17 11.58
C PHE A 828 -18.59 27.07 10.89
N ALA A 829 -19.04 27.99 10.04
CA ALA A 829 -18.14 28.90 9.31
C ALA A 829 -17.36 29.82 10.27
N LYS A 830 -18.01 30.38 11.29
CA LYS A 830 -17.37 31.24 12.29
C LYS A 830 -16.29 30.50 13.10
N VAL A 831 -16.56 29.26 13.51
CA VAL A 831 -15.58 28.46 14.27
C VAL A 831 -14.35 28.16 13.43
N ILE A 832 -14.53 27.73 12.17
CA ILE A 832 -13.39 27.49 11.26
C ILE A 832 -12.58 28.78 11.05
N VAL A 833 -13.25 29.91 10.78
CA VAL A 833 -12.59 31.21 10.62
C VAL A 833 -11.79 31.59 11.85
N ASN A 834 -12.37 31.48 13.05
CA ASN A 834 -11.68 31.83 14.29
C ASN A 834 -10.46 30.93 14.52
N ARG A 835 -10.54 29.65 14.17
CA ARG A 835 -9.41 28.71 14.26
C ARG A 835 -8.26 29.11 13.35
N VAL A 836 -8.56 29.44 12.10
CA VAL A 836 -7.56 29.94 11.13
C VAL A 836 -6.96 31.25 11.62
N TRP A 837 -7.80 32.20 12.02
CA TRP A 837 -7.36 33.48 12.56
C TRP A 837 -6.41 33.29 13.76
N THR A 838 -6.82 32.49 14.75
CA THR A 838 -6.01 32.22 15.95
C THR A 838 -4.66 31.62 15.59
N ARG A 839 -4.61 30.71 14.60
CA ARG A 839 -3.34 30.14 14.14
C ARG A 839 -2.42 31.19 13.55
N MET A 840 -2.93 32.17 12.81
CA MET A 840 -2.13 33.18 12.10
C MET A 840 -1.74 34.37 12.98
N PHE A 841 -2.66 34.82 13.83
CA PHE A 841 -2.47 35.98 14.70
C PHE A 841 -1.99 35.60 16.11
N GLY A 842 -2.08 34.33 16.51
CA GLY A 842 -1.75 33.89 17.88
C GLY A 842 -2.79 34.24 18.93
N TRP A 843 -3.78 35.05 18.58
CA TRP A 843 -4.88 35.46 19.44
C TRP A 843 -6.20 35.41 18.66
N GLY A 844 -7.24 34.80 19.24
CA GLY A 844 -8.51 34.53 18.56
C GLY A 844 -9.44 35.74 18.51
N LEU A 845 -10.38 35.77 17.56
CA LEU A 845 -11.53 36.70 17.59
C LEU A 845 -12.53 36.29 18.67
N VAL A 846 -12.56 34.99 18.98
CA VAL A 846 -13.13 34.38 20.17
C VAL A 846 -11.99 33.60 20.84
N ASN A 847 -11.62 33.99 22.05
CA ASN A 847 -10.40 33.46 22.68
C ASN A 847 -10.48 31.98 23.02
N SER A 848 -11.66 31.52 23.42
CA SER A 848 -11.92 30.08 23.54
C SER A 848 -12.04 29.47 22.15
N THR A 849 -11.14 28.55 21.80
CA THR A 849 -11.15 27.96 20.44
C THR A 849 -12.02 26.72 20.34
N ASP A 850 -12.42 26.11 21.45
CA ASP A 850 -13.09 24.81 21.53
C ASP A 850 -14.38 24.81 22.37
N ASP A 851 -14.67 25.90 23.08
CA ASP A 851 -15.89 26.07 23.88
C ASP A 851 -16.42 27.51 23.83
N TRP A 852 -17.45 27.76 23.02
CA TRP A 852 -18.04 29.09 22.86
C TRP A 852 -19.23 29.34 23.78
N TYR A 853 -19.54 28.42 24.69
CA TYR A 853 -20.57 28.68 25.69
C TYR A 853 -20.12 29.84 26.60
N GLU A 854 -20.91 30.92 26.64
CA GLU A 854 -20.62 32.16 27.38
C GLU A 854 -19.29 32.84 27.01
N ALA A 855 -18.71 32.55 25.83
CA ALA A 855 -17.47 33.16 25.39
C ALA A 855 -17.64 34.62 24.92
N ASP A 856 -16.61 35.43 25.17
CA ASP A 856 -16.53 36.82 24.67
C ASP A 856 -16.09 36.86 23.21
N PHE A 857 -16.70 37.76 22.44
CA PHE A 857 -16.40 38.02 21.03
C PHE A 857 -15.75 39.39 20.90
N ASP A 858 -14.45 39.43 20.61
CA ASP A 858 -13.67 40.67 20.56
C ASP A 858 -14.04 41.51 19.31
N HIS A 859 -14.11 40.89 18.12
CA HIS A 859 -14.47 41.56 16.85
C HIS A 859 -15.59 40.81 16.08
N PRO A 860 -16.85 40.85 16.55
CA PRO A 860 -17.95 40.05 16.00
C PRO A 860 -18.31 40.41 14.55
N GLN A 861 -18.09 41.66 14.12
CA GLN A 861 -18.34 42.08 12.73
C GLN A 861 -17.30 41.50 11.78
N LEU A 862 -16.02 41.53 12.15
CA LEU A 862 -14.93 40.93 11.39
C LEU A 862 -15.11 39.41 11.27
N LEU A 863 -15.46 38.74 12.37
CA LEU A 863 -15.75 37.31 12.37
C LEU A 863 -16.89 36.96 11.40
N SER A 864 -17.97 37.75 11.41
CA SER A 864 -19.12 37.54 10.54
C SER A 864 -18.79 37.81 9.06
N PHE A 865 -17.98 38.84 8.78
CA PHE A 865 -17.47 39.13 7.44
C PHE A 865 -16.65 37.97 6.88
N LEU A 866 -15.64 37.52 7.62
CA LEU A 866 -14.78 36.43 7.19
C LEU A 866 -15.55 35.10 7.05
N ALA A 867 -16.52 34.83 7.92
CA ALA A 867 -17.39 33.66 7.79
C ALA A 867 -18.25 33.71 6.51
N LYS A 868 -18.75 34.90 6.15
CA LYS A 868 -19.48 35.11 4.89
C LYS A 868 -18.57 34.84 3.68
N GLU A 869 -17.38 35.44 3.65
CA GLU A 869 -16.40 35.22 2.57
C GLU A 869 -16.00 33.74 2.45
N PHE A 870 -15.85 33.05 3.58
CA PHE A 870 -15.54 31.63 3.61
C PHE A 870 -16.65 30.76 3.00
N VAL A 871 -17.93 31.05 3.28
CA VAL A 871 -19.03 30.31 2.62
C VAL A 871 -19.14 30.67 1.15
N LEU A 872 -18.95 31.95 0.78
CA LEU A 872 -19.03 32.41 -0.60
C LEU A 872 -17.93 31.80 -1.49
N SER A 873 -16.74 31.55 -0.94
CA SER A 873 -15.66 30.83 -1.64
C SER A 873 -15.92 29.33 -1.81
N GLY A 874 -17.03 28.80 -1.27
CA GLY A 874 -17.30 27.36 -1.24
C GLY A 874 -16.50 26.66 -0.14
N TYR A 875 -16.32 27.30 1.02
CA TYR A 875 -15.57 26.77 2.17
C TYR A 875 -14.09 26.49 1.88
N ASP A 876 -13.48 27.31 1.01
CA ASP A 876 -12.06 27.21 0.63
C ASP A 876 -11.15 27.80 1.71
N LEU A 877 -10.35 26.93 2.33
CA LEU A 877 -9.43 27.29 3.41
C LEU A 877 -8.24 28.13 2.93
N LYS A 878 -7.68 27.81 1.74
CA LYS A 878 -6.57 28.56 1.15
C LYS A 878 -7.02 29.96 0.76
N GLN A 879 -8.25 30.12 0.27
CA GLN A 879 -8.81 31.44 -0.04
C GLN A 879 -8.99 32.30 1.22
N LEU A 880 -9.50 31.74 2.32
CA LEU A 880 -9.59 32.45 3.59
C LEU A 880 -8.21 32.92 4.09
N VAL A 881 -7.23 32.01 4.07
CA VAL A 881 -5.85 32.32 4.44
C VAL A 881 -5.25 33.41 3.54
N ARG A 882 -5.51 33.36 2.23
CA ARG A 882 -5.06 34.37 1.26
C ARG A 882 -5.58 35.76 1.62
N ILE A 883 -6.87 35.87 1.97
CA ILE A 883 -7.48 37.14 2.38
C ILE A 883 -6.78 37.69 3.63
N ILE A 884 -6.52 36.83 4.62
CA ILE A 884 -5.86 37.22 5.88
C ILE A 884 -4.41 37.67 5.62
N MET A 885 -3.61 36.89 4.88
CA MET A 885 -2.20 37.21 4.64
C MET A 885 -1.99 38.49 3.80
N ASN A 886 -2.97 38.84 2.97
CA ASN A 886 -2.94 40.08 2.20
C ASN A 886 -3.37 41.33 3.00
N SER A 887 -3.80 41.18 4.26
CA SER A 887 -4.08 42.34 5.13
C SER A 887 -2.79 43.03 5.57
N GLN A 888 -2.85 44.35 5.76
CA GLN A 888 -1.73 45.11 6.30
C GLN A 888 -1.42 44.67 7.74
N SER A 889 -2.47 44.37 8.52
CA SER A 889 -2.35 43.93 9.91
C SER A 889 -1.49 42.67 10.03
N TYR A 890 -1.72 41.65 9.18
CA TYR A 890 -0.88 40.44 9.16
C TYR A 890 0.58 40.71 8.76
N GLN A 891 0.85 41.73 7.95
CA GLN A 891 2.18 42.04 7.41
C GLN A 891 3.07 42.90 8.34
N ARG A 892 2.55 43.29 9.51
CA ARG A 892 3.26 44.09 10.52
C ARG A 892 4.19 43.25 11.38
N GLN A 893 5.13 43.89 12.06
CA GLN A 893 5.96 43.22 13.07
C GLN A 893 5.09 42.57 14.15
N ALA A 894 5.51 41.40 14.64
CA ALA A 894 4.78 40.71 15.69
C ALA A 894 4.79 41.51 17.01
N ILE A 895 3.69 41.44 17.76
CA ILE A 895 3.52 42.05 19.07
C ILE A 895 3.95 41.07 20.15
N ASP A 896 4.69 41.56 21.16
CA ASP A 896 4.97 40.80 22.38
C ASP A 896 3.83 40.96 23.39
N GLU A 897 3.41 39.87 24.03
CA GLU A 897 2.33 39.81 25.03
C GLU A 897 2.50 40.84 26.15
N THR A 898 3.75 41.11 26.54
CA THR A 898 4.05 42.04 27.63
C THR A 898 3.98 43.53 27.22
N SER A 899 3.87 43.79 25.91
CA SER A 899 4.14 45.12 25.34
C SER A 899 2.90 45.91 24.96
N VAL A 900 1.72 45.29 24.88
CA VAL A 900 0.50 45.90 24.32
C VAL A 900 -0.75 45.61 25.14
N ASP A 901 -1.66 46.59 25.18
CA ASP A 901 -2.98 46.45 25.80
C ASP A 901 -3.86 45.46 25.00
N ARG A 902 -4.70 44.68 25.69
CA ARG A 902 -5.63 43.74 25.06
C ARG A 902 -6.56 44.40 24.04
N ALA A 903 -6.89 45.69 24.20
CA ALA A 903 -7.68 46.46 23.23
C ALA A 903 -7.01 46.59 21.84
N LEU A 904 -5.72 46.30 21.74
CA LEU A 904 -4.91 46.34 20.52
C LEU A 904 -4.39 44.94 20.12
N ALA A 905 -4.95 43.86 20.67
CA ALA A 905 -4.43 42.50 20.47
C ALA A 905 -4.46 42.01 19.01
N HIS A 906 -5.30 42.60 18.15
CA HIS A 906 -5.54 42.11 16.78
C HIS A 906 -4.95 43.00 15.69
N ILE A 907 -4.31 44.13 16.02
CA ILE A 907 -3.75 45.05 15.01
C ILE A 907 -2.51 44.50 14.29
N ALA A 908 -1.89 43.46 14.85
CA ALA A 908 -0.82 42.67 14.25
C ALA A 908 -0.76 41.28 14.91
N PRO A 909 -0.12 40.28 14.28
CA PRO A 909 0.10 38.98 14.90
C PRO A 909 0.91 39.05 16.19
N TRP A 910 0.65 38.14 17.10
CA TRP A 910 1.44 37.91 18.30
C TRP A 910 2.71 37.13 17.96
N GLN A 911 3.77 37.39 18.71
CA GLN A 911 5.00 36.62 18.61
C GLN A 911 4.71 35.18 19.03
N ARG A 912 4.88 34.24 18.11
CA ARG A 912 4.59 32.82 18.32
C ARG A 912 5.86 31.98 18.25
N ARG A 913 5.84 30.86 18.96
CA ARG A 913 6.82 29.79 18.80
C ARG A 913 6.34 28.84 17.71
N MET A 914 7.29 28.26 16.99
CA MET A 914 7.03 27.13 16.11
C MET A 914 6.50 25.94 16.92
N SER A 915 5.56 25.21 16.34
CA SER A 915 5.15 23.89 16.84
C SER A 915 6.28 22.87 16.69
N ALA A 916 6.19 21.77 17.44
CA ALA A 916 7.15 20.66 17.39
C ALA A 916 7.43 20.18 15.95
N GLU A 917 6.39 19.95 15.15
CA GLU A 917 6.49 19.53 13.76
C GLU A 917 7.18 20.58 12.90
N GLN A 918 6.81 21.87 13.06
CA GLN A 918 7.49 22.96 12.36
C GLN A 918 8.98 23.01 12.70
N ILE A 919 9.37 22.78 13.96
CA ILE A 919 10.80 22.77 14.35
C ILE A 919 11.55 21.64 13.65
N VAL A 920 11.04 20.41 13.73
CA VAL A 920 11.67 19.24 13.12
C VAL A 920 11.76 19.39 11.61
N ASP A 921 10.65 19.73 10.94
CA ASP A 921 10.62 19.85 9.49
C ASP A 921 11.46 21.05 9.01
N SER A 922 11.49 22.16 9.76
CA SER A 922 12.33 23.33 9.44
C SER A 922 13.81 23.01 9.54
N LEU A 923 14.24 22.25 10.54
CA LEU A 923 15.65 21.85 10.70
C LEU A 923 16.14 21.07 9.47
N HIS A 924 15.32 20.17 8.94
CA HIS A 924 15.62 19.40 7.73
C HIS A 924 15.55 20.27 6.46
N GLN A 925 14.53 21.13 6.36
CA GLN A 925 14.30 22.02 5.22
C GLN A 925 15.47 23.00 5.00
N VAL A 926 15.96 23.66 6.05
CA VAL A 926 16.99 24.72 5.90
C VAL A 926 18.34 24.16 5.45
N VAL A 927 18.69 22.93 5.84
CA VAL A 927 19.94 22.28 5.42
C VAL A 927 19.75 21.34 4.22
N GLY A 928 18.53 21.15 3.74
CA GLY A 928 18.22 20.29 2.59
C GLY A 928 18.53 18.80 2.80
N VAL A 929 18.48 18.32 4.04
CA VAL A 929 18.67 16.90 4.39
C VAL A 929 17.30 16.27 4.67
N PRO A 930 16.94 15.13 4.04
CA PRO A 930 15.64 14.50 4.28
C PRO A 930 15.54 13.89 5.69
N LEU A 931 14.35 13.94 6.30
CA LEU A 931 14.08 13.39 7.65
C LEU A 931 14.33 11.88 7.75
N GLN A 932 13.87 11.13 6.74
CA GLN A 932 13.93 9.68 6.57
C GLN A 932 14.32 8.86 7.83
N THR A 933 13.30 8.28 8.45
CA THR A 933 13.40 7.35 9.59
C THR A 933 13.39 5.89 9.10
N GLU A 934 13.56 4.94 10.03
CA GLU A 934 13.21 3.54 9.74
C GLU A 934 11.70 3.42 9.41
N PRO A 935 11.28 2.40 8.63
CA PRO A 935 9.86 2.10 8.48
C PRO A 935 9.19 1.88 9.84
N LEU A 936 8.10 2.62 10.08
CA LEU A 936 7.30 2.54 11.30
C LEU A 936 6.41 1.28 11.26
N THR A 937 7.04 0.13 11.50
CA THR A 937 6.41 -1.20 11.58
C THR A 937 7.29 -2.15 12.39
N PHE A 938 6.67 -3.12 13.06
CA PHE A 938 7.37 -4.29 13.63
C PHE A 938 7.11 -5.57 12.87
N ASP A 939 6.25 -5.53 11.85
CA ASP A 939 5.95 -6.66 10.98
C ASP A 939 6.23 -6.27 9.52
N PRO A 940 7.48 -5.90 9.16
CA PRO A 940 7.82 -5.54 7.78
C PRO A 940 7.68 -6.73 6.81
N GLU A 941 7.54 -7.95 7.34
CA GLU A 941 7.30 -9.17 6.58
C GLU A 941 5.82 -9.35 6.21
N SER A 942 4.91 -8.52 6.73
CA SER A 942 3.47 -8.62 6.52
C SER A 942 2.89 -10.00 6.82
N THR A 943 3.36 -10.61 7.92
CA THR A 943 2.92 -11.95 8.33
C THR A 943 1.85 -11.93 9.41
N GLN A 944 1.63 -10.79 10.07
CA GLN A 944 0.63 -10.64 11.10
C GLN A 944 -0.68 -10.10 10.53
N GLN A 945 -1.79 -10.36 11.21
CA GLN A 945 -3.09 -9.79 10.84
C GLN A 945 -3.05 -8.25 10.89
N MET A 946 -3.78 -7.59 10.00
CA MET A 946 -3.84 -6.12 9.91
C MET A 946 -4.26 -5.44 11.22
N LYS A 947 -5.09 -6.12 12.03
CA LYS A 947 -5.51 -5.63 13.35
C LYS A 947 -4.41 -5.66 14.42
N ASN A 948 -3.31 -6.39 14.18
CA ASN A 948 -2.21 -6.56 15.12
C ASN A 948 -1.11 -5.53 14.90
N PHE A 949 -0.68 -5.32 13.64
CA PHE A 949 0.38 -4.38 13.28
C PHE A 949 0.04 -3.58 12.03
N LEU A 950 0.27 -2.27 12.13
CA LEU A 950 0.28 -1.35 11.01
C LEU A 950 1.65 -1.30 10.36
N ASN A 951 1.67 -0.89 9.09
CA ASN A 951 2.86 -0.43 8.42
C ASN A 951 2.58 0.99 7.92
N LEU A 952 3.23 1.97 8.54
CA LEU A 952 3.07 3.39 8.20
C LEU A 952 4.19 3.88 7.27
N GLY A 953 5.08 3.00 6.82
CA GLY A 953 6.24 3.36 6.02
C GLY A 953 7.28 4.16 6.82
N ALA A 954 8.31 4.65 6.13
CA ALA A 954 9.31 5.53 6.72
C ALA A 954 8.79 6.97 6.75
N ALA A 955 8.88 7.63 7.91
CA ALA A 955 8.46 9.04 8.01
C ALA A 955 9.41 9.95 7.21
N THR A 956 8.81 10.77 6.36
CA THR A 956 9.42 11.85 5.57
C THR A 956 9.07 13.24 6.11
N ARG A 957 8.06 13.31 7.00
CA ARG A 957 7.62 14.51 7.73
C ARG A 957 7.32 14.19 9.18
N ALA A 958 7.44 15.19 10.04
CA ALA A 958 7.21 15.05 11.47
C ALA A 958 5.79 14.55 11.83
N TRP A 959 4.76 15.00 11.09
CA TRP A 959 3.36 14.64 11.37
C TRP A 959 3.05 13.14 11.13
N GLU A 960 3.88 12.45 10.36
CA GLU A 960 3.76 11.01 10.07
C GLU A 960 4.19 10.15 11.25
N LEU A 961 4.94 10.71 12.21
CA LEU A 961 5.42 9.97 13.37
C LEU A 961 4.30 9.53 14.31
N THR A 962 4.58 8.44 15.01
CA THR A 962 3.69 7.80 15.96
C THR A 962 4.45 7.53 17.25
N SER A 963 3.72 7.36 18.35
CA SER A 963 4.35 6.93 19.60
C SER A 963 5.10 5.62 19.39
N LEU A 964 6.35 5.62 19.85
CA LEU A 964 7.20 4.45 19.97
C LEU A 964 7.11 3.86 21.38
N ALA A 965 6.03 4.18 22.13
CA ALA A 965 5.73 3.60 23.44
C ALA A 965 5.23 2.16 23.27
N ASN A 966 6.10 1.33 22.72
CA ASN A 966 5.84 -0.05 22.46
C ASN A 966 7.12 -0.81 22.75
N GLU A 967 7.09 -1.44 23.92
CA GLU A 967 8.12 -2.39 24.36
C GLU A 967 9.37 -1.73 24.94
N ARG A 968 9.14 -0.83 25.90
CA ARG A 968 10.14 -0.30 26.86
C ARG A 968 11.04 -1.38 27.52
N ASP A 969 10.70 -2.67 27.35
CA ASP A 969 11.43 -3.85 27.83
C ASP A 969 12.01 -4.77 26.72
N ARG A 970 12.07 -4.33 25.45
CA ARG A 970 12.60 -5.13 24.32
C ARG A 970 13.54 -4.30 23.43
N PRO A 971 14.85 -4.23 23.77
CA PRO A 971 15.84 -3.48 22.99
C PRO A 971 15.88 -3.85 21.50
N SER A 972 15.60 -5.09 21.14
CA SER A 972 15.55 -5.56 19.75
C SER A 972 14.49 -4.88 18.88
N LEU A 973 13.41 -4.31 19.45
CA LEU A 973 12.34 -3.65 18.70
C LEU A 973 12.43 -2.11 18.78
N SER A 974 13.59 -1.56 19.11
CA SER A 974 13.78 -0.10 19.04
C SER A 974 13.77 0.37 17.59
N LEU A 975 13.37 1.63 17.38
CA LEU A 975 13.48 2.36 16.11
C LEU A 975 14.33 3.61 16.36
N PRO A 976 15.66 3.49 16.40
CA PRO A 976 16.53 4.52 16.97
C PRO A 976 16.49 5.87 16.26
N ARG A 977 16.36 5.92 14.91
CA ARG A 977 16.25 7.20 14.19
C ARG A 977 14.90 7.84 14.47
N ALA A 978 13.81 7.08 14.37
CA ALA A 978 12.48 7.58 14.73
C ALA A 978 12.43 8.09 16.19
N ALA A 979 13.10 7.40 17.11
CA ALA A 979 13.17 7.78 18.52
C ALA A 979 13.88 9.13 18.74
N ALA A 980 15.00 9.37 18.06
CA ALA A 980 15.70 10.66 18.15
C ALA A 980 14.85 11.83 17.64
N VAL A 981 14.01 11.61 16.62
CA VAL A 981 13.07 12.63 16.13
C VAL A 981 11.93 12.83 17.11
N CYS A 982 11.35 11.75 17.65
CA CYS A 982 10.28 11.82 18.65
C CYS A 982 10.75 12.55 19.92
N GLU A 983 12.00 12.36 20.36
CA GLU A 983 12.57 13.09 21.49
C GLU A 983 12.55 14.61 21.26
N CYS A 984 12.89 15.06 20.05
CA CYS A 984 12.77 16.47 19.68
C CYS A 984 11.31 16.93 19.69
N LEU A 985 10.40 16.15 19.10
CA LEU A 985 8.98 16.49 19.08
C LEU A 985 8.41 16.65 20.50
N GLU A 986 8.67 15.69 21.38
CA GLU A 986 8.21 15.69 22.78
C GLU A 986 8.78 16.88 23.57
N ALA A 987 10.04 17.26 23.34
CA ALA A 987 10.66 18.42 23.97
C ALA A 987 9.98 19.76 23.63
N PHE A 988 9.26 19.80 22.50
CA PHE A 988 8.50 20.95 22.01
C PHE A 988 6.97 20.75 22.08
N GLY A 989 6.51 19.88 22.98
CA GLY A 989 5.09 19.78 23.35
C GLY A 989 4.25 18.88 22.44
N TRP A 990 4.88 18.05 21.60
CA TRP A 990 4.18 16.98 20.90
C TRP A 990 3.75 15.87 21.87
N ASN A 991 2.54 15.35 21.68
CA ASN A 991 2.03 14.23 22.45
C ASN A 991 1.30 13.27 21.51
N ALA A 992 1.74 12.01 21.47
CA ALA A 992 1.11 10.99 20.66
C ALA A 992 -0.13 10.33 21.30
N ALA A 993 -0.36 10.51 22.60
CA ALA A 993 -1.56 10.05 23.27
C ALA A 993 -2.64 11.14 23.22
N ARG A 994 -3.59 11.01 22.28
CA ARG A 994 -4.69 11.95 22.07
C ARG A 994 -6.06 11.28 22.23
N PRO A 995 -6.48 10.90 23.44
CA PRO A 995 -7.78 10.26 23.66
C PRO A 995 -8.97 11.22 23.49
N ALA A 996 -8.73 12.54 23.44
CA ALA A 996 -9.73 13.58 23.26
C ALA A 996 -9.12 14.77 22.46
N PRO A 997 -9.94 15.68 21.92
CA PRO A 997 -9.43 16.85 21.19
C PRO A 997 -8.51 17.72 22.03
N ILE A 998 -7.44 18.24 21.41
CA ILE A 998 -6.50 19.16 22.06
C ILE A 998 -6.77 20.58 21.55
N ALA A 999 -7.19 21.47 22.46
CA ALA A 999 -7.46 22.87 22.17
C ALA A 999 -6.16 23.67 21.99
N HIS A 1000 -5.25 23.53 22.94
CA HIS A 1000 -3.97 24.23 23.03
C HIS A 1000 -2.88 23.22 23.40
N ARG A 1001 -1.78 23.20 22.65
CA ARG A 1001 -0.57 22.46 23.04
C ARG A 1001 0.23 23.29 24.03
N GLU A 1002 1.02 22.61 24.87
CA GLU A 1002 2.01 23.26 25.72
C GLU A 1002 3.15 23.79 24.83
N ALA A 1003 3.14 25.10 24.58
CA ALA A 1003 4.17 25.79 23.81
C ALA A 1003 5.03 26.72 24.72
N GLU A 1004 4.89 26.59 26.04
CA GLU A 1004 5.62 27.40 27.01
C GLU A 1004 7.13 27.13 26.96
N ALA A 1005 7.90 28.13 27.37
CA ALA A 1005 9.34 28.01 27.47
C ALA A 1005 9.73 26.98 28.53
N ASN A 1006 10.47 25.95 28.14
CA ASN A 1006 10.98 24.93 29.04
C ASN A 1006 12.51 24.78 28.88
N MET A 1007 13.16 24.10 29.83
CA MET A 1007 14.61 23.86 29.81
C MET A 1007 15.01 22.70 28.88
N VAL A 1008 14.07 21.80 28.56
CA VAL A 1008 14.33 20.58 27.79
C VAL A 1008 14.53 20.89 26.31
N GLY A 1009 13.68 21.73 25.71
CA GLY A 1009 13.73 22.13 24.30
C GLY A 1009 15.10 22.64 23.87
N PRO A 1010 15.67 23.68 24.52
CA PRO A 1010 17.03 24.13 24.21
C PRO A 1010 18.10 23.05 24.45
N GLY A 1011 17.93 22.19 25.46
CA GLY A 1011 18.84 21.09 25.74
C GLY A 1011 18.88 20.04 24.62
N VAL A 1012 17.70 19.66 24.10
CA VAL A 1012 17.55 18.71 23.00
C VAL A 1012 17.99 19.32 21.67
N LEU A 1013 17.69 20.58 21.38
CA LEU A 1013 18.24 21.25 20.19
C LEU A 1013 19.77 21.33 20.26
N ALA A 1014 20.35 21.63 21.42
CA ALA A 1014 21.79 21.77 21.54
C ALA A 1014 22.54 20.43 21.46
N ASN A 1015 21.98 19.35 22.03
CA ASN A 1015 22.73 18.10 22.29
C ASN A 1015 22.08 16.83 21.72
N GLY A 1016 20.88 16.91 21.15
CA GLY A 1016 20.17 15.76 20.61
C GLY A 1016 20.85 15.17 19.37
N SER A 1017 20.73 13.86 19.18
CA SER A 1017 21.35 13.17 18.03
C SER A 1017 20.89 13.76 16.70
N MET A 1018 19.60 14.12 16.59
CA MET A 1018 19.04 14.73 15.38
C MET A 1018 19.75 16.03 14.99
N THR A 1019 19.98 16.96 15.93
CA THR A 1019 20.69 18.21 15.62
C THR A 1019 22.11 17.93 15.14
N GLY A 1020 22.81 16.97 15.76
CA GLY A 1020 24.14 16.55 15.32
C GLY A 1020 24.15 15.97 13.89
N TRP A 1021 23.04 15.41 13.41
CA TRP A 1021 22.90 14.99 12.01
C TRP A 1021 22.67 16.18 11.07
N ILE A 1022 21.85 17.15 11.50
CA ILE A 1022 21.46 18.33 10.73
C ILE A 1022 22.64 19.27 10.50
N THR A 1023 23.46 19.52 11.52
CA THR A 1023 24.60 20.46 11.41
C THR A 1023 25.82 19.83 10.73
N ARG A 1024 25.86 18.50 10.61
CA ARG A 1024 26.98 17.80 9.96
C ARG A 1024 26.94 17.98 8.45
N MET A 1025 28.05 18.43 7.88
CA MET A 1025 28.24 18.55 6.45
C MET A 1025 28.45 17.17 5.83
N THR A 1026 27.39 16.61 5.24
CA THR A 1026 27.40 15.37 4.45
C THR A 1026 27.44 15.68 2.94
N GLU A 1027 27.63 14.67 2.09
CA GLU A 1027 27.59 14.89 0.63
C GLU A 1027 26.25 15.47 0.12
N GLU A 1028 25.15 15.13 0.78
CA GLU A 1028 23.79 15.57 0.40
C GLU A 1028 23.38 16.90 1.04
N SER A 1029 24.11 17.39 2.06
CA SER A 1029 23.73 18.59 2.81
C SER A 1029 23.95 19.88 2.02
N SER A 1030 22.98 20.80 2.09
CA SER A 1030 23.08 22.15 1.52
C SER A 1030 24.17 22.99 2.19
N LEU A 1031 24.55 22.68 3.43
CA LEU A 1031 25.71 23.29 4.10
C LEU A 1031 27.01 22.98 3.34
N THR A 1032 27.16 21.73 2.89
CA THR A 1032 28.31 21.32 2.07
C THR A 1032 28.30 22.01 0.72
N LYS A 1033 27.14 22.09 0.06
CA LYS A 1033 26.99 22.83 -1.20
C LYS A 1033 27.39 24.29 -1.04
N LEU A 1034 26.83 24.98 -0.04
CA LEU A 1034 27.16 26.37 0.27
C LEU A 1034 28.66 26.55 0.53
N ALA A 1035 29.25 25.67 1.34
CA ALA A 1035 30.67 25.71 1.62
C ALA A 1035 31.53 25.50 0.36
N LEU A 1036 31.13 24.64 -0.57
CA LEU A 1036 31.87 24.42 -1.81
C LEU A 1036 31.76 25.60 -2.80
N GLU A 1037 30.61 26.27 -2.84
CA GLU A 1037 30.29 27.31 -3.83
C GLU A 1037 30.73 28.72 -3.39
N ALA A 1038 30.85 28.99 -2.09
CA ALA A 1038 31.16 30.32 -1.58
C ALA A 1038 32.53 30.87 -2.07
N SER A 1039 32.52 32.09 -2.59
CA SER A 1039 33.73 32.78 -3.08
C SER A 1039 34.55 33.46 -1.98
N ASP A 1040 33.86 34.00 -0.97
CA ASP A 1040 34.44 34.72 0.17
C ASP A 1040 33.80 34.25 1.47
N VAL A 1041 34.52 34.38 2.58
CA VAL A 1041 34.02 33.99 3.91
C VAL A 1041 32.86 34.87 4.37
N GLY A 1042 32.83 36.15 4.01
CA GLY A 1042 31.71 37.05 4.28
C GLY A 1042 30.46 36.61 3.54
N ASP A 1043 30.58 36.29 2.25
CA ASP A 1043 29.47 35.76 1.45
C ASP A 1043 28.93 34.45 2.05
N PHE A 1044 29.82 33.55 2.50
CA PHE A 1044 29.43 32.32 3.18
C PHE A 1044 28.60 32.60 4.45
N VAL A 1045 29.04 33.56 5.28
CA VAL A 1045 28.33 33.92 6.52
C VAL A 1045 26.97 34.56 6.20
N ASP A 1046 26.89 35.44 5.21
CA ASP A 1046 25.64 36.08 4.82
C ASP A 1046 24.62 35.06 4.31
N GLU A 1047 25.05 34.13 3.44
CA GLU A 1047 24.20 33.06 2.93
C GLU A 1047 23.82 32.04 4.03
N LEU A 1048 24.70 31.77 4.99
CA LEU A 1048 24.41 30.91 6.13
C LEU A 1048 23.29 31.50 7.01
N PHE A 1049 23.31 32.80 7.27
CA PHE A 1049 22.23 33.49 7.99
C PHE A 1049 20.92 33.51 7.21
N LEU A 1050 20.97 33.73 5.90
CA LEU A 1050 19.78 33.66 5.04
C LEU A 1050 19.20 32.23 4.99
N MET A 1051 20.06 31.22 4.95
CA MET A 1051 19.67 29.81 4.95
C MET A 1051 18.95 29.42 6.25
N LEU A 1052 19.53 29.76 7.40
CA LEU A 1052 19.04 29.26 8.69
C LEU A 1052 17.95 30.15 9.32
N LEU A 1053 18.04 31.47 9.14
CA LEU A 1053 17.18 32.45 9.82
C LEU A 1053 16.34 33.31 8.87
N ASN A 1054 16.58 33.24 7.55
CA ASN A 1054 15.95 34.10 6.54
C ASN A 1054 16.06 35.60 6.89
N ARG A 1055 17.26 36.02 7.32
CA ARG A 1055 17.64 37.43 7.46
C ARG A 1055 19.14 37.56 7.23
N SER A 1056 19.61 38.77 6.94
CA SER A 1056 21.05 39.05 6.93
C SER A 1056 21.60 39.11 8.36
N PRO A 1057 22.89 38.79 8.57
CA PRO A 1057 23.54 39.01 9.86
C PRO A 1057 23.66 40.51 10.14
N THR A 1058 23.65 40.86 11.42
CA THR A 1058 24.09 42.19 11.85
C THR A 1058 25.60 42.33 11.65
N GLN A 1059 26.10 43.56 11.59
CA GLN A 1059 27.53 43.82 11.40
C GLN A 1059 28.40 43.20 12.51
N GLY A 1060 27.87 43.09 13.73
CA GLY A 1060 28.55 42.45 14.85
C GLY A 1060 28.56 40.92 14.74
N GLU A 1061 27.42 40.31 14.38
CA GLU A 1061 27.34 38.86 14.13
C GLU A 1061 28.29 38.46 13.00
N GLN A 1062 28.24 39.18 11.88
CA GLN A 1062 29.07 38.90 10.71
C GLN A 1062 30.56 38.92 11.06
N ALA A 1063 31.01 39.92 11.80
CA ALA A 1063 32.41 40.04 12.21
C ALA A 1063 32.90 38.83 13.04
N VAL A 1064 32.08 38.34 13.97
CA VAL A 1064 32.42 37.20 14.84
C VAL A 1064 32.55 35.90 14.03
N PHE A 1065 31.61 35.62 13.13
CA PHE A 1065 31.66 34.42 12.31
C PHE A 1065 32.78 34.46 11.26
N VAL A 1066 33.01 35.62 10.63
CA VAL A 1066 34.12 35.80 9.68
C VAL A 1066 35.47 35.58 10.36
N GLU A 1067 35.69 36.14 11.56
CA GLU A 1067 36.93 35.91 12.32
C GLU A 1067 37.19 34.42 12.57
N THR A 1068 36.14 33.67 12.90
CA THR A 1068 36.20 32.23 13.22
C THR A 1068 36.44 31.37 11.97
N LEU A 1069 35.83 31.74 10.83
CA LEU A 1069 35.80 30.91 9.62
C LEU A 1069 36.87 31.27 8.59
N ALA A 1070 37.48 32.45 8.66
CA ALA A 1070 38.51 32.89 7.72
C ALA A 1070 39.77 31.97 7.70
N PRO A 1071 40.28 31.46 8.84
CA PRO A 1071 41.43 30.57 8.83
C PRO A 1071 41.16 29.30 8.02
N GLY A 1072 41.90 29.10 6.93
CA GLY A 1072 41.80 27.90 6.09
C GLY A 1072 40.66 27.91 5.05
N PHE A 1073 39.89 29.00 4.92
CA PHE A 1073 38.78 29.10 3.97
C PHE A 1073 39.21 28.84 2.51
N ASP A 1074 40.28 29.50 2.04
CA ASP A 1074 40.73 29.37 0.65
C ASP A 1074 41.27 27.96 0.32
N ALA A 1075 41.73 27.23 1.34
CA ALA A 1075 42.27 25.88 1.20
C ALA A 1075 41.27 24.79 1.65
N ARG A 1076 40.00 25.15 1.89
CA ARG A 1076 39.02 24.25 2.50
C ARG A 1076 38.60 23.10 1.57
N VAL A 1077 38.60 23.32 0.26
CA VAL A 1077 38.10 22.34 -0.71
C VAL A 1077 39.16 21.28 -0.99
N GLU A 1078 38.82 20.02 -0.78
CA GLU A 1078 39.68 18.86 -1.01
C GLU A 1078 39.19 18.03 -2.21
N THR A 1079 40.12 17.38 -2.92
CA THR A 1079 39.78 16.38 -3.93
C THR A 1079 39.33 15.10 -3.22
N PRO A 1080 38.15 14.54 -3.55
CA PRO A 1080 37.68 13.29 -2.93
C PRO A 1080 38.72 12.18 -3.13
N ARG A 1081 38.92 11.34 -2.10
CA ARG A 1081 39.68 10.09 -2.25
C ARG A 1081 38.78 9.08 -2.98
N ASP A 1082 39.35 8.23 -3.84
CA ASP A 1082 38.64 7.20 -4.65
C ASP A 1082 37.80 6.17 -3.85
N THR A 1083 37.72 6.30 -2.54
CA THR A 1083 36.92 5.46 -1.66
C THR A 1083 35.67 6.22 -1.22
N GLU A 1084 34.59 6.14 -2.01
CA GLU A 1084 33.25 6.35 -1.47
C GLU A 1084 33.07 5.37 -0.31
N VAL A 1085 32.98 5.88 0.92
CA VAL A 1085 32.66 5.07 2.08
C VAL A 1085 31.17 4.74 1.98
N GLN A 1086 30.86 3.57 1.43
CA GLN A 1086 29.50 3.06 1.41
C GLN A 1086 29.04 2.85 2.86
N PRO A 1087 27.79 3.21 3.20
CA PRO A 1087 27.24 2.92 4.52
C PRO A 1087 27.29 1.42 4.83
N PRO A 1088 27.42 1.03 6.11
CA PRO A 1088 27.38 -0.38 6.49
C PRO A 1088 26.06 -1.02 6.03
N VAL A 1089 26.16 -2.12 5.29
CA VAL A 1089 24.99 -2.88 4.81
C VAL A 1089 24.66 -3.94 5.85
N HIS A 1090 23.58 -3.73 6.59
CA HIS A 1090 23.05 -4.71 7.55
C HIS A 1090 22.47 -5.91 6.80
N ARG A 1091 22.98 -7.11 7.10
CA ARG A 1091 22.59 -8.37 6.41
C ARG A 1091 21.58 -9.21 7.19
N GLY A 1092 21.16 -8.74 8.36
CA GLY A 1092 20.10 -9.34 9.16
C GLY A 1092 19.04 -8.30 9.47
N PHE A 1093 17.85 -8.75 9.84
CA PHE A 1093 16.71 -7.88 10.13
C PHE A 1093 16.09 -8.27 11.46
N VAL A 1094 15.62 -7.27 12.19
CA VAL A 1094 14.86 -7.49 13.42
C VAL A 1094 13.39 -7.23 13.17
N THR A 1095 12.55 -8.20 13.52
CA THR A 1095 11.09 -8.13 13.36
C THR A 1095 10.40 -8.70 14.59
N TRP A 1096 9.09 -8.52 14.67
CA TRP A 1096 8.25 -9.16 15.66
C TRP A 1096 8.46 -10.68 15.72
N SER A 1097 8.75 -11.32 14.60
CA SER A 1097 8.89 -12.77 14.49
C SER A 1097 10.14 -13.32 15.17
N ASN A 1098 11.22 -12.53 15.29
CA ASN A 1098 12.54 -13.01 15.75
C ASN A 1098 13.14 -12.22 16.93
N HIS A 1099 12.40 -11.27 17.51
CA HIS A 1099 12.90 -10.36 18.53
C HIS A 1099 13.39 -11.03 19.83
N PHE A 1100 13.05 -12.29 20.08
CA PHE A 1100 13.59 -13.06 21.21
C PHE A 1100 14.98 -13.66 20.96
N ASP A 1101 15.50 -13.61 19.74
CA ASP A 1101 16.85 -14.06 19.43
C ASP A 1101 17.90 -13.10 20.01
N VAL A 1102 19.00 -13.65 20.55
CA VAL A 1102 20.09 -12.85 21.11
C VAL A 1102 20.78 -12.04 20.00
N GLN A 1103 20.87 -12.58 18.79
CA GLN A 1103 21.48 -11.87 17.65
C GLN A 1103 20.68 -10.64 17.23
N ALA A 1104 19.35 -10.66 17.39
CA ALA A 1104 18.50 -9.50 17.13
C ALA A 1104 18.84 -8.33 18.06
N ASN A 1105 19.10 -8.61 19.34
CA ASN A 1105 19.53 -7.60 20.31
C ASN A 1105 20.93 -7.06 19.99
N THR A 1106 21.85 -7.91 19.52
CA THR A 1106 23.19 -7.47 19.11
C THR A 1106 23.12 -6.51 17.93
N LEU A 1107 22.41 -6.87 16.86
CA LEU A 1107 22.25 -6.02 15.68
C LEU A 1107 21.59 -4.68 16.04
N MET A 1108 20.51 -4.71 16.82
CA MET A 1108 19.80 -3.46 17.15
C MET A 1108 20.69 -2.49 17.96
N ARG A 1109 21.54 -3.00 18.85
CA ARG A 1109 22.52 -2.17 19.56
C ARG A 1109 23.62 -1.60 18.66
N GLU A 1110 24.00 -2.32 17.61
CA GLU A 1110 24.92 -1.81 16.59
C GLU A 1110 24.26 -0.66 15.82
N ILE A 1111 23.01 -0.84 15.38
CA ILE A 1111 22.21 0.21 14.73
C ILE A 1111 22.06 1.44 15.64
N GLU A 1112 21.74 1.26 16.93
CA GLU A 1112 21.65 2.35 17.91
C GLU A 1112 22.96 3.15 18.01
N HIS A 1113 24.11 2.48 18.04
CA HIS A 1113 25.41 3.15 18.05
C HIS A 1113 25.69 3.90 16.75
N GLU A 1114 25.34 3.33 15.59
CA GLU A 1114 25.49 3.99 14.28
C GLU A 1114 24.62 5.25 14.19
N VAL A 1115 23.37 5.16 14.62
CA VAL A 1115 22.43 6.28 14.68
C VAL A 1115 22.94 7.37 15.61
N ALA A 1116 23.45 7.00 16.79
CA ALA A 1116 24.06 7.96 17.71
C ALA A 1116 25.35 8.61 17.14
N ALA A 1117 26.15 7.87 16.36
CA ALA A 1117 27.35 8.40 15.71
C ALA A 1117 27.01 9.42 14.59
N GLY A 1118 25.86 9.27 13.94
CA GLY A 1118 25.38 10.14 12.87
C GLY A 1118 26.01 9.85 11.51
N PRO A 1119 25.57 10.54 10.44
CA PRO A 1119 25.97 10.26 9.07
C PRO A 1119 27.46 10.51 8.81
N VAL A 1120 28.04 9.86 7.81
CA VAL A 1120 29.45 10.06 7.44
C VAL A 1120 29.65 11.48 6.90
N PRO A 1121 30.58 12.27 7.44
CA PRO A 1121 30.80 13.63 6.95
C PRO A 1121 31.52 13.64 5.60
N THR A 1122 31.33 14.70 4.82
CA THR A 1122 31.98 14.89 3.52
C THR A 1122 33.50 14.88 3.63
N GLN A 1123 34.15 14.31 2.61
CA GLN A 1123 35.60 14.35 2.43
C GLN A 1123 36.04 15.44 1.43
N ARG A 1124 35.10 16.20 0.87
CA ARG A 1124 35.37 17.29 -0.08
C ARG A 1124 35.75 18.60 0.59
N ILE A 1125 35.63 18.65 1.92
CA ILE A 1125 35.95 19.81 2.74
C ILE A 1125 36.92 19.36 3.83
N SER A 1126 38.00 20.11 4.02
CA SER A 1126 39.00 19.83 5.05
C SER A 1126 38.35 19.75 6.42
N ALA A 1127 38.62 18.68 7.17
CA ALA A 1127 37.95 18.40 8.44
C ALA A 1127 38.04 19.58 9.44
N ASN A 1128 39.20 20.22 9.52
CA ASN A 1128 39.45 21.34 10.43
C ASN A 1128 38.59 22.58 10.10
N TRP A 1129 38.39 22.91 8.82
CA TRP A 1129 37.52 24.02 8.44
C TRP A 1129 36.04 23.62 8.52
N ARG A 1130 35.71 22.39 8.08
CA ARG A 1130 34.35 21.82 8.15
C ARG A 1130 33.78 21.90 9.57
N GLU A 1131 34.52 21.40 10.57
CA GLU A 1131 34.07 21.38 11.97
C GLU A 1131 33.74 22.79 12.50
N ARG A 1132 34.54 23.82 12.17
CA ARG A 1132 34.20 25.21 12.54
C ARG A 1132 32.95 25.73 11.85
N ALA A 1133 32.72 25.35 10.59
CA ALA A 1133 31.53 25.75 9.85
C ALA A 1133 30.27 25.02 10.37
N GLU A 1134 30.40 23.76 10.75
CA GLU A 1134 29.37 22.97 11.45
C GLU A 1134 29.02 23.61 12.81
N ASP A 1135 30.03 24.02 13.59
CA ASP A 1135 29.85 24.76 14.86
C ASP A 1135 29.15 26.11 14.64
N ALA A 1136 29.48 26.82 13.55
CA ALA A 1136 28.83 28.08 13.21
C ALA A 1136 27.34 27.89 12.89
N ALA A 1137 27.01 26.88 12.08
CA ALA A 1137 25.63 26.51 11.78
C ALA A 1137 24.88 26.09 13.06
N TRP A 1138 25.51 25.30 13.92
CA TRP A 1138 24.97 24.89 15.22
C TRP A 1138 24.64 26.10 16.11
N ALA A 1139 25.54 27.09 16.19
CA ALA A 1139 25.33 28.28 17.01
C ALA A 1139 24.14 29.12 16.52
N ILE A 1140 23.97 29.24 15.20
CA ILE A 1140 22.86 29.99 14.59
C ILE A 1140 21.53 29.25 14.77
N LEU A 1141 21.48 27.93 14.59
CA LEU A 1141 20.27 27.13 14.81
C LEU A 1141 19.81 27.14 16.27
N ASN A 1142 20.73 27.26 17.22
CA ASN A 1142 20.43 27.36 18.64
C ASN A 1142 20.13 28.81 19.11
N ALA A 1143 20.11 29.78 18.19
CA ALA A 1143 19.68 31.13 18.52
C ALA A 1143 18.18 31.14 18.88
N PRO A 1144 17.74 31.90 19.91
CA PRO A 1144 16.34 31.94 20.32
C PRO A 1144 15.36 32.32 19.20
N GLU A 1145 15.82 33.08 18.21
CA GLU A 1145 15.03 33.50 17.05
C GLU A 1145 14.68 32.38 16.09
N PHE A 1146 15.44 31.26 16.06
CA PHE A 1146 15.17 30.17 15.13
C PHE A 1146 13.80 29.57 15.37
N ILE A 1147 13.42 29.36 16.63
CA ILE A 1147 12.14 28.75 17.03
C ILE A 1147 10.96 29.74 17.03
N LEU A 1148 11.19 31.00 16.64
CA LEU A 1148 10.17 32.04 16.64
C LEU A 1148 9.63 32.29 15.23
N ILE A 1149 8.34 32.56 15.17
CA ILE A 1149 7.68 33.10 13.98
C ILE A 1149 7.79 34.63 14.09
N PRO A 1150 8.52 35.30 13.17
CA PRO A 1150 8.85 36.72 13.25
C PRO A 1150 7.62 37.60 13.11
#